data_AF-A0AAD6TKK6-F1
#
_entry.id   AF-A0AAD6TKK6-F1
#
_cell.length_a   1.000
_cell.length_b   1.000
_cell.length_c   1.000
_cell.angle_alpha   90.00
_cell.angle_beta   90.00
_cell.angle_gamma   90.00
#
_symmetry.space_group_name_H-M   'P 1'
#
loop_
_entity.id
_entity.type
_entity.pdbx_description
1 polymer ?
#
loop_
_entity_poly.entity_id
_entity_poly.type
_entity_poly.pdbx_seq_one_letter_code
_entity_poly.pdbx_strand_id
1 'polypeptide(L)'
;MKDIIYAPVIPVVSYLKPIRTWAASLLNRWKSHPDAQTLDPSEKARLGLDIDLPVDTPPPSTDTQSTPKILHRTAELARDFQEFEDALITETGDDHSRIFRALDKIEAWKTEAEPLTAQCIRDLLYSLLRAQYTPSRSLLAAEVEQRINNIVKEFPSHSHMQRRVTSLSYYTPLEHEPFIRLTFRDKNALPDANHQMSLFGSETRDDRTWEDVALETNTMGPMNVLLQQFISIANPQHRHPLAPLTNFSFASTPDPFCTSSYLGKTGEEVQELTNRLWEVTTGRFIQGQVRDLPITEGNIVYYNRGHFSRTSVQDLTMKQPRERTLPPSCVPPAHWIRPSKPPGGEDVWECLPSLLFVGSGHDLYPGVISPPAIASHVYVPRSFERLGIYPHAAYREEVTEDSTPVKWEPPLTSEQALALLGRAIQYEVPVVPQPPLPPNARPKKKRRKAPPPVYWGVVWGVDPDALVLRVFTGGQYQETSIALTVGGPCEVPSTKVDTKLPFTPKWVGALALVDDAPEEIPTPPVPEAQTVDRLPGILETKSPQFEVGIDGSCVILAGELAIHGIDSYAVEKIQNCKPGIWQGGRSVEENKFAIWVRWLREGSIDLSQPLENFVTELEDDTIVATFTWTRVANVSVDGGTMTILAEGMTSPDAIFAPTGDDDGDVDGFINYIALHGAEEDSFHIPGGVSSYTGGDGGFDVYTASDSDGKVVAVKVTE
;
A
#
# COMPACT_ATOMS: atom_id res chain seq x y z
N MET A 1 -10.92 -20.75 -6.84
CA MET A 1 -12.02 -19.96 -6.23
C MET A 1 -11.95 -19.97 -4.70
N LYS A 2 -11.49 -21.07 -4.07
CA LYS A 2 -10.98 -21.04 -2.67
C LYS A 2 -9.83 -20.01 -2.48
N ASP A 3 -9.12 -19.65 -3.55
CA ASP A 3 -8.07 -18.61 -3.54
C ASP A 3 -8.59 -17.16 -3.59
N ILE A 4 -9.90 -16.94 -3.79
CA ILE A 4 -10.51 -15.59 -3.84
C ILE A 4 -10.97 -15.12 -2.45
N ILE A 5 -11.01 -16.04 -1.47
CA ILE A 5 -11.42 -15.77 -0.09
C ILE A 5 -10.17 -15.70 0.82
N TYR A 6 -9.22 -14.83 0.50
CA TYR A 6 -8.23 -14.38 1.47
C TYR A 6 -8.56 -12.94 1.89
N ALA A 7 -9.20 -12.86 3.06
CA ALA A 7 -9.40 -11.71 3.95
C ALA A 7 -10.13 -10.46 3.40
N PRO A 8 -11.45 -10.31 3.64
CA PRO A 8 -12.04 -9.00 3.82
C PRO A 8 -11.85 -8.55 5.26
N VAL A 9 -10.88 -7.65 5.53
CA VAL A 9 -11.03 -6.79 6.70
C VAL A 9 -12.08 -5.75 6.30
N ILE A 10 -13.34 -5.96 6.68
CA ILE A 10 -14.40 -4.97 6.48
C ILE A 10 -14.15 -3.84 7.49
N PRO A 11 -13.78 -2.62 7.07
CA PRO A 11 -13.57 -1.54 8.01
C PRO A 11 -14.91 -1.15 8.63
N VAL A 12 -15.11 -1.50 9.91
CA VAL A 12 -16.25 -1.04 10.69
C VAL A 12 -15.91 0.33 11.24
N VAL A 13 -16.08 1.38 10.42
CA VAL A 13 -15.89 2.76 10.88
C VAL A 13 -17.09 3.13 11.77
N SER A 14 -16.86 3.20 13.08
CA SER A 14 -17.90 3.31 14.11
C SER A 14 -18.73 4.61 14.06
N TYR A 15 -18.20 5.69 13.50
CA TYR A 15 -18.78 7.03 13.58
C TYR A 15 -19.61 7.48 12.35
N LEU A 16 -19.66 6.71 11.26
CA LEU A 16 -20.44 7.08 10.06
C LEU A 16 -21.60 6.12 9.82
N LYS A 17 -22.81 6.54 10.23
CA LYS A 17 -24.06 5.79 10.05
C LYS A 17 -24.29 5.22 8.63
N PRO A 18 -24.00 5.96 7.53
CA PRO A 18 -24.13 5.42 6.17
C PRO A 18 -23.15 4.28 5.88
N ILE A 19 -21.91 4.37 6.37
CA ILE A 19 -20.87 3.35 6.19
C ILE A 19 -21.19 2.10 7.01
N ARG A 20 -21.65 2.26 8.25
CA ARG A 20 -22.10 1.14 9.10
C ARG A 20 -23.30 0.39 8.49
N THR A 21 -24.22 1.12 7.87
CA THR A 21 -25.39 0.53 7.18
C THR A 21 -24.96 -0.23 5.93
N TRP A 22 -24.03 0.33 5.15
CA TRP A 22 -23.45 -0.33 3.98
C TRP A 22 -22.66 -1.59 4.36
N ALA A 23 -21.80 -1.51 5.39
CA ALA A 23 -21.03 -2.64 5.90
C ALA A 23 -21.92 -3.76 6.43
N ALA A 24 -22.98 -3.44 7.18
CA ALA A 24 -23.97 -4.42 7.64
C ALA A 24 -24.72 -5.08 6.48
N SER A 25 -25.07 -4.32 5.44
CA SER A 25 -25.72 -4.87 4.24
C SER A 25 -24.79 -5.81 3.47
N LEU A 26 -23.53 -5.44 3.31
CA LEU A 26 -22.52 -6.27 2.64
C LEU A 26 -22.27 -7.57 3.41
N LEU A 27 -22.10 -7.47 4.73
CA LEU A 27 -21.87 -8.60 5.63
C LEU A 27 -23.05 -9.60 5.62
N ASN A 28 -24.29 -9.10 5.65
CA ASN A 28 -25.48 -9.94 5.54
C ASN A 28 -25.58 -10.65 4.17
N ARG A 29 -25.13 -10.00 3.10
CA ARG A 29 -25.08 -10.60 1.76
C ARG A 29 -24.05 -11.73 1.68
N TRP A 30 -22.93 -11.59 2.38
CA TRP A 30 -21.92 -12.63 2.47
C TRP A 30 -22.38 -13.79 3.35
N LYS A 31 -22.96 -13.52 4.53
CA LYS A 31 -23.57 -14.54 5.42
C LYS A 31 -24.63 -15.39 4.70
N SER A 32 -25.36 -14.82 3.74
CA SER A 32 -26.40 -15.49 2.94
C SER A 32 -25.88 -16.19 1.69
N HIS A 33 -24.59 -16.09 1.34
CA HIS A 33 -24.03 -16.79 0.20
C HIS A 33 -23.92 -18.30 0.45
N PRO A 34 -24.30 -19.19 -0.50
CA PRO A 34 -24.27 -20.65 -0.31
C PRO A 34 -22.89 -21.17 0.13
N ASP A 35 -21.81 -20.68 -0.47
CA ASP A 35 -20.46 -21.12 -0.10
C ASP A 35 -20.07 -20.67 1.32
N ALA A 36 -20.50 -19.48 1.76
CA ALA A 36 -20.24 -19.01 3.12
C ALA A 36 -20.99 -19.85 4.16
N GLN A 37 -22.14 -20.43 3.79
CA GLN A 37 -22.87 -21.37 4.65
C GLN A 37 -22.08 -22.66 4.88
N THR A 38 -21.26 -23.09 3.89
CA THR A 38 -20.44 -24.31 3.98
C THR A 38 -19.16 -24.15 4.81
N LEU A 39 -18.77 -22.92 5.14
CA LEU A 39 -17.60 -22.64 5.98
C LEU A 39 -17.85 -23.08 7.42
N ASP A 40 -16.81 -23.63 8.05
CA ASP A 40 -16.87 -23.97 9.47
C ASP A 40 -16.83 -22.71 10.36
N PRO A 41 -17.19 -22.80 11.65
CA PRO A 41 -17.21 -21.64 12.55
C PRO A 41 -15.87 -20.91 12.67
N SER A 42 -14.74 -21.63 12.61
CA SER A 42 -13.41 -21.02 12.69
C SER A 42 -13.05 -20.26 11.40
N GLU A 43 -13.46 -20.79 10.25
CA GLU A 43 -13.31 -20.11 8.96
C GLU A 43 -14.21 -18.87 8.88
N LYS A 44 -15.43 -18.93 9.43
CA LYS A 44 -16.34 -17.78 9.52
C LYS A 44 -15.77 -16.68 10.40
N ALA A 45 -15.23 -17.04 11.57
CA ALA A 45 -14.58 -16.10 12.49
C ALA A 45 -13.34 -15.44 11.87
N ARG A 46 -12.48 -16.24 11.23
CA ARG A 46 -11.29 -15.74 10.51
C ARG A 46 -11.63 -14.75 9.39
N LEU A 47 -12.83 -14.86 8.81
CA LEU A 47 -13.31 -13.99 7.74
C LEU A 47 -14.23 -12.85 8.23
N GLY A 48 -14.44 -12.71 9.54
CA GLY A 48 -15.33 -11.70 10.13
C GLY A 48 -16.81 -11.90 9.81
N LEU A 49 -17.21 -13.11 9.41
CA LEU A 49 -18.59 -13.47 9.04
C LEU A 49 -19.47 -13.82 10.24
N ASP A 50 -18.92 -13.82 11.45
CA ASP A 50 -19.61 -14.00 12.73
C ASP A 50 -19.98 -12.68 13.42
N ILE A 51 -19.45 -11.54 12.94
CA ILE A 51 -19.72 -10.21 13.50
C ILE A 51 -21.20 -9.84 13.28
N ASP A 52 -21.95 -9.61 14.36
CA ASP A 52 -23.29 -9.04 14.29
C ASP A 52 -23.20 -7.52 14.50
N LEU A 53 -23.33 -6.76 13.41
CA LEU A 53 -23.35 -5.30 13.48
C LEU A 53 -24.73 -4.84 14.01
N PRO A 54 -24.81 -4.17 15.18
CA PRO A 54 -26.08 -3.68 15.70
C PRO A 54 -26.67 -2.66 14.73
N VAL A 55 -27.89 -2.90 14.27
CA VAL A 55 -28.72 -1.89 13.60
C VAL A 55 -29.50 -1.21 14.72
N ASP A 56 -29.20 0.05 15.04
CA ASP A 56 -29.86 0.76 16.15
C ASP A 56 -31.39 0.73 15.99
N THR A 57 -32.07 -0.07 16.82
CA THR A 57 -33.51 0.03 17.03
C THR A 57 -33.79 1.24 17.93
N PRO A 58 -34.70 2.15 17.55
CA PRO A 58 -34.99 3.35 18.34
C PRO A 58 -35.57 2.99 19.73
N PRO A 59 -35.29 3.78 20.78
CA PRO A 59 -35.73 3.46 22.14
C PRO A 59 -37.25 3.58 22.29
N PRO A 60 -37.88 2.77 23.18
CA PRO A 60 -39.32 2.78 23.38
C PRO A 60 -39.78 4.09 24.04
N SER A 61 -40.73 4.78 23.40
CA SER A 61 -41.29 6.05 23.89
C SER A 61 -42.18 5.84 25.12
N THR A 62 -41.97 6.65 26.16
CA THR A 62 -42.63 6.59 27.47
C THR A 62 -44.02 7.25 27.51
N ASP A 63 -44.91 6.94 26.58
CA ASP A 63 -46.29 7.47 26.61
C ASP A 63 -47.29 6.30 26.58
N THR A 64 -47.83 5.95 27.76
CA THR A 64 -48.51 4.66 28.07
C THR A 64 -50.04 4.71 28.18
N GLN A 65 -50.75 5.64 27.53
CA GLN A 65 -52.22 5.65 27.58
C GLN A 65 -52.98 5.50 26.25
N SER A 66 -52.31 5.59 25.09
CA SER A 66 -52.87 5.19 23.78
C SER A 66 -52.19 3.95 23.17
N THR A 67 -51.05 3.59 23.72
CA THR A 67 -50.11 2.55 23.25
C THR A 67 -50.66 1.12 23.26
N PRO A 68 -51.53 0.66 24.18
CA PRO A 68 -51.95 -0.75 24.16
C PRO A 68 -52.76 -1.10 22.90
N LYS A 69 -53.60 -0.18 22.43
CA LYS A 69 -54.38 -0.39 21.19
C LYS A 69 -53.53 -0.22 19.94
N ILE A 70 -52.63 0.77 19.94
CA ILE A 70 -51.72 1.00 18.81
C ILE A 70 -50.73 -0.16 18.71
N LEU A 71 -50.07 -0.58 19.79
CA LEU A 71 -49.13 -1.71 19.80
C LEU A 71 -49.78 -3.04 19.45
N HIS A 72 -51.00 -3.33 19.96
CA HIS A 72 -51.72 -4.54 19.59
C HIS A 72 -52.08 -4.53 18.09
N ARG A 73 -52.44 -3.37 17.54
CA ARG A 73 -52.80 -3.22 16.12
C ARG A 73 -51.57 -3.20 15.21
N THR A 74 -50.45 -2.62 15.65
CA THR A 74 -49.15 -2.70 14.97
C THR A 74 -48.63 -4.13 14.96
N ALA A 75 -48.85 -4.90 16.03
CA ALA A 75 -48.50 -6.32 16.08
C ALA A 75 -49.39 -7.16 15.15
N GLU A 76 -50.69 -6.86 15.06
CA GLU A 76 -51.58 -7.48 14.07
C GLU A 76 -51.16 -7.16 12.63
N LEU A 77 -50.84 -5.90 12.33
CA LEU A 77 -50.34 -5.49 11.02
C LEU A 77 -48.98 -6.10 10.69
N ALA A 78 -48.07 -6.19 11.65
CA ALA A 78 -46.76 -6.82 11.46
C ALA A 78 -46.89 -8.34 11.25
N ARG A 79 -47.84 -8.99 11.93
CA ARG A 79 -48.14 -10.41 11.71
C ARG A 79 -48.77 -10.64 10.34
N ASP A 80 -49.76 -9.83 9.95
CA ASP A 80 -50.35 -9.89 8.62
C ASP A 80 -49.32 -9.60 7.50
N PHE A 81 -48.34 -8.72 7.78
CA PHE A 81 -47.20 -8.43 6.92
C PHE A 81 -46.24 -9.62 6.79
N GLN A 82 -45.87 -10.23 7.92
CA GLN A 82 -44.99 -11.40 7.94
C GLN A 82 -45.65 -12.61 7.25
N GLU A 83 -46.93 -12.88 7.53
CA GLU A 83 -47.70 -13.93 6.86
C GLU A 83 -47.77 -13.69 5.34
N PHE A 84 -47.80 -12.43 4.91
CA PHE A 84 -47.78 -12.06 3.51
C PHE A 84 -46.39 -12.25 2.86
N GLU A 85 -45.31 -11.81 3.52
CA GLU A 85 -43.94 -12.05 3.04
C GLU A 85 -43.61 -13.54 2.96
N ASP A 86 -43.98 -14.32 3.99
CA ASP A 86 -43.78 -15.76 4.02
C ASP A 86 -44.58 -16.46 2.91
N ALA A 87 -45.79 -15.97 2.61
CA ALA A 87 -46.63 -16.46 1.52
C ALA A 87 -46.14 -16.08 0.11
N LEU A 88 -45.33 -15.03 -0.02
CA LEU A 88 -44.63 -14.64 -1.25
C LEU A 88 -43.34 -15.43 -1.47
N ILE A 89 -42.64 -15.80 -0.39
CA ILE A 89 -41.35 -16.50 -0.44
C ILE A 89 -41.54 -18.02 -0.67
N THR A 90 -42.65 -18.59 -0.22
CA THR A 90 -42.93 -20.03 -0.39
C THR A 90 -43.54 -20.33 -1.75
N GLU A 91 -42.68 -20.50 -2.77
CA GLU A 91 -43.03 -20.96 -4.11
C GLU A 91 -43.82 -22.28 -4.05
N THR A 92 -45.15 -22.24 -4.20
CA THR A 92 -45.97 -23.30 -4.83
C THR A 92 -47.47 -22.92 -4.84
N GLY A 93 -47.96 -22.51 -6.01
CA GLY A 93 -49.37 -22.65 -6.39
C GLY A 93 -50.34 -21.52 -5.99
N ASP A 94 -50.71 -20.73 -7.00
CA ASP A 94 -51.76 -19.69 -7.07
C ASP A 94 -51.44 -18.31 -6.42
N ASP A 95 -50.33 -17.70 -6.86
CA ASP A 95 -49.86 -16.36 -6.42
C ASP A 95 -50.86 -15.23 -6.65
N HIS A 96 -51.65 -15.30 -7.72
CA HIS A 96 -52.50 -14.18 -8.14
C HIS A 96 -53.63 -13.92 -7.14
N SER A 97 -54.29 -14.98 -6.69
CA SER A 97 -55.33 -14.92 -5.67
C SER A 97 -54.82 -14.32 -4.35
N ARG A 98 -53.53 -14.45 -4.05
CA ARG A 98 -52.89 -13.92 -2.84
C ARG A 98 -52.51 -12.44 -2.99
N ILE A 99 -51.94 -12.06 -4.12
CA ILE A 99 -51.63 -10.66 -4.44
C ILE A 99 -52.90 -9.82 -4.47
N PHE A 100 -53.96 -10.31 -5.12
CA PHE A 100 -55.25 -9.60 -5.14
C PHE A 100 -55.89 -9.52 -3.76
N ARG A 101 -55.86 -10.58 -2.93
CA ARG A 101 -56.32 -10.50 -1.54
C ARG A 101 -55.52 -9.50 -0.70
N ALA A 102 -54.22 -9.37 -0.95
CA ALA A 102 -53.37 -8.38 -0.27
C ALA A 102 -53.72 -6.96 -0.71
N LEU A 103 -53.93 -6.73 -2.00
CA LEU A 103 -54.41 -5.43 -2.51
C LEU A 103 -55.80 -5.09 -1.96
N ASP A 104 -56.71 -6.06 -1.88
CA ASP A 104 -58.05 -5.88 -1.29
C ASP A 104 -57.96 -5.54 0.21
N LYS A 105 -57.05 -6.18 0.96
CA LYS A 105 -56.77 -5.85 2.37
C LYS A 105 -56.20 -4.43 2.50
N ILE A 106 -55.26 -4.04 1.62
CA ILE A 106 -54.69 -2.68 1.59
C ILE A 106 -55.77 -1.64 1.31
N GLU A 107 -56.65 -1.90 0.34
CA GLU A 107 -57.77 -1.03 0.00
C GLU A 107 -58.76 -0.91 1.17
N ALA A 108 -58.99 -1.98 1.94
CA ALA A 108 -59.80 -1.92 3.15
C ALA A 108 -59.12 -1.07 4.25
N TRP A 109 -57.82 -1.26 4.48
CA TRP A 109 -57.05 -0.52 5.48
C TRP A 109 -56.92 0.99 5.16
N LYS A 110 -56.95 1.35 3.89
CA LYS A 110 -56.93 2.74 3.42
C LYS A 110 -58.12 3.57 3.92
N THR A 111 -59.25 2.94 4.25
CA THR A 111 -60.43 3.65 4.79
C THR A 111 -60.33 3.99 6.28
N GLU A 112 -59.33 3.44 6.98
CA GLU A 112 -59.10 3.66 8.40
C GLU A 112 -58.03 4.75 8.58
N ALA A 113 -58.46 5.96 8.94
CA ALA A 113 -57.65 7.18 8.90
C ALA A 113 -56.60 7.30 10.02
N GLU A 114 -55.56 6.46 10.01
CA GLU A 114 -54.40 6.58 10.92
C GLU A 114 -53.04 6.67 10.19
N PRO A 115 -52.10 7.54 10.65
CA PRO A 115 -50.79 7.73 10.02
C PRO A 115 -49.90 6.48 9.98
N LEU A 116 -50.01 5.61 11.00
CA LEU A 116 -49.24 4.37 11.08
C LEU A 116 -49.66 3.38 9.98
N THR A 117 -50.95 3.33 9.68
CA THR A 117 -51.52 2.49 8.62
C THR A 117 -50.98 2.90 7.25
N ALA A 118 -50.81 4.20 7.00
CA ALA A 118 -50.22 4.69 5.74
C ALA A 118 -48.76 4.24 5.55
N GLN A 119 -48.00 4.21 6.64
CA GLN A 119 -46.61 3.75 6.65
C GLN A 119 -46.51 2.23 6.38
N CYS A 120 -47.36 1.42 7.03
CA CYS A 120 -47.41 -0.02 6.78
C CYS A 120 -47.89 -0.35 5.36
N ILE A 121 -48.93 0.34 4.85
CA ILE A 121 -49.40 0.19 3.47
C ILE A 121 -48.27 0.52 2.49
N ARG A 122 -47.50 1.57 2.75
CA ARG A 122 -46.37 1.97 1.91
C ARG A 122 -45.31 0.88 1.83
N ASP A 123 -44.89 0.33 2.97
CA ASP A 123 -43.83 -0.67 3.01
C ASP A 123 -44.31 -1.99 2.36
N LEU A 124 -45.59 -2.35 2.51
CA LEU A 124 -46.20 -3.51 1.83
C LEU A 124 -46.28 -3.35 0.31
N LEU A 125 -46.63 -2.16 -0.19
CA LEU A 125 -46.63 -1.87 -1.64
C LEU A 125 -45.22 -1.97 -2.23
N TYR A 126 -44.18 -1.60 -1.47
CA TYR A 126 -42.78 -1.80 -1.88
C TYR A 126 -42.42 -3.29 -1.95
N SER A 127 -42.79 -4.10 -0.95
CA SER A 127 -42.53 -5.55 -1.00
C SER A 127 -43.25 -6.21 -2.18
N LEU A 128 -44.49 -5.80 -2.47
CA LEU A 128 -45.26 -6.26 -3.63
C LEU A 128 -44.59 -5.93 -4.97
N LEU A 129 -44.14 -4.67 -5.15
CA LEU A 129 -43.42 -4.25 -6.36
C LEU A 129 -42.11 -5.02 -6.53
N ARG A 130 -41.40 -5.32 -5.45
CA ARG A 130 -40.16 -6.10 -5.49
C ARG A 130 -40.40 -7.57 -5.83
N ALA A 131 -41.50 -8.16 -5.36
CA ALA A 131 -41.85 -9.55 -5.62
C ALA A 131 -42.34 -9.82 -7.06
N GLN A 132 -42.95 -8.82 -7.73
CA GLN A 132 -43.40 -8.95 -9.13
C GLN A 132 -42.26 -9.06 -10.16
N TYR A 133 -41.01 -8.81 -9.78
CA TYR A 133 -39.87 -8.80 -10.70
C TYR A 133 -39.25 -10.19 -11.00
N THR A 134 -39.99 -11.28 -10.78
CA THR A 134 -39.62 -12.61 -11.31
C THR A 134 -40.05 -12.73 -12.78
N PRO A 135 -39.23 -13.25 -13.71
CA PRO A 135 -39.26 -12.89 -15.14
C PRO A 135 -40.41 -13.47 -15.98
N SER A 136 -41.45 -14.02 -15.38
CA SER A 136 -42.49 -14.75 -16.10
C SER A 136 -43.89 -14.33 -15.66
N ARG A 137 -44.48 -13.28 -16.26
CA ARG A 137 -45.95 -13.07 -16.43
C ARG A 137 -46.24 -11.63 -16.92
N SER A 138 -46.47 -11.45 -18.22
CA SER A 138 -46.54 -10.12 -18.87
C SER A 138 -47.94 -9.50 -19.03
N LEU A 139 -49.03 -10.13 -18.57
CA LEU A 139 -50.39 -9.57 -18.68
C LEU A 139 -51.04 -9.21 -17.33
N LEU A 140 -50.70 -9.92 -16.26
CA LEU A 140 -51.20 -9.65 -14.91
C LEU A 140 -50.41 -8.55 -14.16
N ALA A 141 -49.19 -8.25 -14.60
CA ALA A 141 -48.37 -7.17 -14.06
C ALA A 141 -49.05 -5.81 -14.25
N ALA A 142 -49.67 -5.58 -15.42
CA ALA A 142 -50.31 -4.31 -15.75
C ALA A 142 -51.53 -3.99 -14.86
N GLU A 143 -52.37 -4.99 -14.55
CA GLU A 143 -53.56 -4.81 -13.71
C GLU A 143 -53.18 -4.57 -12.24
N VAL A 144 -52.20 -5.32 -11.73
CA VAL A 144 -51.66 -5.12 -10.37
C VAL A 144 -50.94 -3.77 -10.26
N GLU A 145 -50.10 -3.41 -11.23
CA GLU A 145 -49.42 -2.12 -11.30
C GLU A 145 -50.44 -0.98 -11.37
N GLN A 146 -51.53 -1.13 -12.14
CA GLN A 146 -52.60 -0.15 -12.19
C GLN A 146 -53.32 0.00 -10.84
N ARG A 147 -53.62 -1.10 -10.14
CA ARG A 147 -54.22 -1.04 -8.78
C ARG A 147 -53.28 -0.40 -7.76
N ILE A 148 -52.00 -0.78 -7.76
CA ILE A 148 -50.97 -0.16 -6.91
C ILE A 148 -50.89 1.35 -7.17
N ASN A 149 -50.85 1.76 -8.44
CA ASN A 149 -50.81 3.17 -8.81
C ASN A 149 -52.07 3.92 -8.38
N ASN A 150 -53.26 3.31 -8.43
CA ASN A 150 -54.49 3.90 -7.93
C ASN A 150 -54.51 4.04 -6.41
N ILE A 151 -53.99 3.05 -5.67
CA ILE A 151 -53.84 3.10 -4.22
C ILE A 151 -52.88 4.23 -3.82
N VAL A 152 -51.71 4.31 -4.45
CA VAL A 152 -50.69 5.36 -4.21
C VAL A 152 -51.23 6.76 -4.52
N LYS A 153 -52.08 6.89 -5.55
CA LYS A 153 -52.65 8.17 -5.99
C LYS A 153 -53.50 8.89 -4.94
N GLU A 154 -54.10 8.13 -4.03
CA GLU A 154 -55.05 8.67 -3.06
C GLU A 154 -54.39 9.03 -1.72
N PHE A 155 -53.07 8.86 -1.57
CA PHE A 155 -52.35 9.32 -0.38
C PHE A 155 -51.92 10.80 -0.49
N PRO A 156 -52.08 11.61 0.58
CA PRO A 156 -51.77 13.05 0.57
C PRO A 156 -50.31 13.41 0.24
N SER A 157 -49.37 12.45 0.34
CA SER A 157 -47.92 12.60 0.09
C SER A 157 -47.45 12.05 -1.28
N HIS A 158 -48.37 12.04 -2.26
CA HIS A 158 -48.24 11.42 -3.58
C HIS A 158 -46.92 11.71 -4.35
N SER A 159 -46.35 12.92 -4.26
CA SER A 159 -45.17 13.32 -5.06
C SER A 159 -43.88 12.56 -4.72
N HIS A 160 -43.70 12.17 -3.45
CA HIS A 160 -42.53 11.41 -3.01
C HIS A 160 -42.64 9.92 -3.36
N MET A 161 -43.84 9.35 -3.34
CA MET A 161 -44.06 7.95 -3.72
C MET A 161 -43.97 7.75 -5.23
N GLN A 162 -44.53 8.67 -6.03
CA GLN A 162 -44.51 8.55 -7.48
C GLN A 162 -43.09 8.56 -8.04
N ARG A 163 -42.19 9.46 -7.57
CA ARG A 163 -40.76 9.48 -7.96
C ARG A 163 -40.04 8.14 -7.76
N ARG A 164 -40.42 7.38 -6.73
CA ARG A 164 -39.78 6.10 -6.41
C ARG A 164 -40.39 4.93 -7.19
N VAL A 165 -41.70 4.93 -7.42
CA VAL A 165 -42.35 3.95 -8.31
C VAL A 165 -41.84 4.10 -9.75
N THR A 166 -41.68 5.33 -10.26
CA THR A 166 -41.09 5.54 -11.59
C THR A 166 -39.63 5.11 -11.67
N SER A 167 -38.85 5.20 -10.57
CA SER A 167 -37.47 4.69 -10.56
C SER A 167 -37.37 3.16 -10.60
N LEU A 168 -38.44 2.46 -10.19
CA LEU A 168 -38.52 1.00 -10.24
C LEU A 168 -39.02 0.49 -11.61
N SER A 169 -39.80 1.27 -12.37
CA SER A 169 -40.28 0.89 -13.71
C SER A 169 -39.23 1.00 -14.82
N TYR A 170 -38.03 1.52 -14.53
CA TYR A 170 -36.90 1.54 -15.48
C TYR A 170 -36.01 0.29 -15.43
N TYR A 171 -36.28 -0.66 -14.52
CA TYR A 171 -35.68 -2.00 -14.55
C TYR A 171 -36.34 -2.87 -15.63
N THR A 172 -36.32 -2.42 -16.88
CA THR A 172 -36.42 -3.37 -17.98
C THR A 172 -35.10 -4.13 -17.96
N PRO A 173 -35.05 -5.47 -17.87
CA PRO A 173 -33.80 -6.19 -18.01
C PRO A 173 -33.26 -5.88 -19.40
N LEU A 174 -32.29 -4.96 -19.49
CA LEU A 174 -31.47 -4.81 -20.68
C LEU A 174 -30.77 -6.16 -20.83
N GLU A 175 -31.13 -6.93 -21.85
CA GLU A 175 -30.55 -8.24 -22.18
C GLU A 175 -29.04 -8.17 -22.52
N HIS A 176 -28.42 -6.99 -22.36
CA HIS A 176 -27.01 -6.77 -22.52
C HIS A 176 -26.45 -6.21 -21.22
N GLU A 177 -25.69 -7.03 -20.50
CA GLU A 177 -24.90 -6.61 -19.36
C GLU A 177 -24.03 -5.43 -19.79
N PRO A 178 -24.19 -4.27 -19.17
CA PRO A 178 -23.70 -3.07 -19.81
C PRO A 178 -22.20 -2.90 -19.52
N PHE A 179 -21.41 -2.88 -20.59
CA PHE A 179 -19.96 -2.69 -20.55
C PHE A 179 -19.60 -1.20 -20.45
N ILE A 180 -18.46 -0.92 -19.84
CA ILE A 180 -17.87 0.41 -19.77
C ILE A 180 -16.42 0.36 -20.27
N ARG A 181 -16.01 1.40 -20.99
CA ARG A 181 -14.64 1.58 -21.44
C ARG A 181 -13.90 2.55 -20.53
N LEU A 182 -12.93 2.03 -19.77
CA LEU A 182 -12.05 2.83 -18.92
C LEU A 182 -10.69 3.02 -19.58
N THR A 183 -10.16 4.23 -19.49
CA THR A 183 -8.87 4.61 -20.03
C THR A 183 -7.91 4.86 -18.86
N PHE A 184 -6.85 4.06 -18.77
CA PHE A 184 -5.87 4.06 -17.69
C PHE A 184 -4.60 4.82 -18.10
N ARG A 185 -4.04 5.59 -17.17
CA ARG A 185 -2.86 6.42 -17.36
C ARG A 185 -1.88 6.25 -16.21
N ASP A 186 -0.60 6.24 -16.50
CA ASP A 186 0.47 6.22 -15.51
C ASP A 186 0.65 7.56 -14.79
N LYS A 187 0.70 7.56 -13.46
CA LYS A 187 0.94 8.78 -12.67
C LYS A 187 2.42 9.03 -12.39
N ASN A 188 3.23 7.99 -12.32
CA ASN A 188 4.67 8.13 -12.13
C ASN A 188 5.34 8.72 -13.40
N ALA A 189 4.63 8.73 -14.54
CA ALA A 189 5.01 9.41 -15.77
C ALA A 189 4.60 10.90 -15.84
N LEU A 190 3.84 11.42 -14.88
CA LEU A 190 3.49 12.84 -14.86
C LEU A 190 4.66 13.63 -14.26
N PRO A 191 5.15 14.70 -14.92
CA PRO A 191 6.10 15.60 -14.30
C PRO A 191 5.46 16.15 -13.03
N ASP A 192 6.18 16.05 -11.93
CA ASP A 192 5.82 16.64 -10.63
C ASP A 192 5.20 18.02 -10.84
N ALA A 193 4.09 18.36 -10.18
CA ALA A 193 3.33 19.58 -10.49
C ALA A 193 4.19 20.87 -10.33
N ASN A 194 5.24 20.81 -9.51
CA ASN A 194 6.25 21.86 -9.36
C ASN A 194 7.24 21.96 -10.55
N HIS A 195 7.38 20.91 -11.36
CA HIS A 195 8.20 20.87 -12.59
C HIS A 195 7.46 21.40 -13.83
N GLN A 196 6.13 21.36 -13.87
CA GLN A 196 5.35 21.90 -15.01
C GLN A 196 5.44 23.42 -15.15
N MET A 197 5.74 24.16 -14.07
CA MET A 197 5.75 25.62 -14.12
C MET A 197 7.06 26.24 -14.63
N SER A 198 8.18 25.50 -14.71
CA SER A 198 9.47 26.09 -15.09
C SER A 198 10.07 25.61 -16.41
N LEU A 199 9.52 24.55 -17.03
CA LEU A 199 10.11 23.95 -18.23
C LEU A 199 9.09 23.94 -19.39
N PHE A 200 9.07 25.07 -20.10
CA PHE A 200 8.75 25.24 -21.52
C PHE A 200 7.27 25.23 -21.98
N GLY A 201 6.89 26.35 -22.61
CA GLY A 201 5.74 26.47 -23.52
C GLY A 201 6.02 25.88 -24.91
N SER A 202 6.49 24.64 -24.99
CA SER A 202 6.60 23.88 -26.24
C SER A 202 6.08 22.46 -26.06
N GLU A 203 5.24 22.02 -27.00
CA GLU A 203 4.50 20.75 -27.07
C GLU A 203 5.35 19.48 -27.20
N THR A 204 6.52 19.38 -26.56
CA THR A 204 7.30 18.15 -26.53
C THR A 204 6.80 17.26 -25.40
N ARG A 205 5.93 16.30 -25.77
CA ARG A 205 5.49 15.17 -24.95
C ARG A 205 6.72 14.56 -24.25
N ASP A 206 6.66 14.41 -22.93
CA ASP A 206 7.70 13.70 -22.18
C ASP A 206 7.78 12.26 -22.72
N ASP A 207 8.94 11.82 -23.22
CA ASP A 207 9.17 10.47 -23.75
C ASP A 207 8.79 9.36 -22.72
N ARG A 208 8.63 9.73 -21.45
CA ARG A 208 8.16 8.88 -20.34
C ARG A 208 6.66 8.60 -20.35
N THR A 209 5.89 9.35 -21.15
CA THR A 209 4.41 9.24 -21.23
C THR A 209 4.00 8.31 -22.38
N TRP A 210 3.77 7.04 -22.05
CA TRP A 210 3.20 6.06 -22.96
C TRP A 210 1.69 6.28 -23.17
N GLU A 211 1.11 5.66 -24.20
CA GLU A 211 -0.30 5.87 -24.58
C GLU A 211 -1.26 5.30 -23.52
N ASP A 212 -2.36 6.00 -23.25
CA ASP A 212 -3.33 5.50 -22.28
C ASP A 212 -3.86 4.12 -22.70
N VAL A 213 -3.94 3.19 -21.75
CA VAL A 213 -4.45 1.82 -22.00
C VAL A 213 -5.95 1.82 -21.78
N ALA A 214 -6.70 1.59 -22.86
CA ALA A 214 -8.14 1.46 -22.78
C ALA A 214 -8.55 0.00 -22.56
N LEU A 215 -9.36 -0.26 -21.54
CA LEU A 215 -9.95 -1.56 -21.23
C LEU A 215 -11.47 -1.46 -21.23
N GLU A 216 -12.11 -2.44 -21.87
CA GLU A 216 -13.55 -2.65 -21.78
C GLU A 216 -13.84 -3.69 -20.71
N THR A 217 -14.81 -3.40 -19.85
CA THR A 217 -15.17 -4.31 -18.75
C THR A 217 -16.65 -4.25 -18.44
N ASN A 218 -17.16 -5.33 -17.89
CA ASN A 218 -18.52 -5.40 -17.39
C ASN A 218 -18.64 -4.53 -16.12
N THR A 219 -19.65 -3.66 -16.05
CA THR A 219 -19.88 -2.84 -14.85
C THR A 219 -20.19 -3.65 -13.59
N MET A 220 -20.69 -4.87 -13.75
CA MET A 220 -20.91 -5.85 -12.68
C MET A 220 -19.65 -6.66 -12.34
N GLY A 221 -18.58 -6.52 -13.13
CA GLY A 221 -17.31 -7.22 -12.93
C GLY A 221 -16.54 -6.72 -11.70
N PRO A 222 -15.70 -7.56 -11.07
CA PRO A 222 -14.87 -7.15 -9.94
C PRO A 222 -13.81 -6.11 -10.35
N MET A 223 -13.70 -5.01 -9.60
CA MET A 223 -12.73 -3.95 -9.91
C MET A 223 -11.27 -4.42 -9.85
N ASN A 224 -10.94 -5.28 -8.88
CA ASN A 224 -9.59 -5.82 -8.73
C ASN A 224 -9.11 -6.60 -9.96
N VAL A 225 -10.02 -7.29 -10.66
CA VAL A 225 -9.72 -8.03 -11.90
C VAL A 225 -9.37 -7.05 -13.02
N LEU A 226 -10.13 -5.95 -13.16
CA LEU A 226 -9.85 -4.91 -14.14
C LEU A 226 -8.49 -4.24 -13.90
N LEU A 227 -8.20 -3.87 -12.66
CA LEU A 227 -6.92 -3.25 -12.29
C LEU A 227 -5.75 -4.21 -12.52
N GLN A 228 -5.93 -5.49 -12.17
CA GLN A 228 -4.93 -6.53 -12.45
C GLN A 228 -4.71 -6.71 -13.95
N GLN A 229 -5.78 -6.67 -14.76
CA GLN A 229 -5.69 -6.74 -16.21
C GLN A 229 -4.88 -5.56 -16.76
N PHE A 230 -5.18 -4.33 -16.34
CA PHE A 230 -4.39 -3.15 -16.71
C PHE A 230 -2.91 -3.32 -16.36
N ILE A 231 -2.59 -3.66 -15.12
CA ILE A 231 -1.21 -3.84 -14.66
C ILE A 231 -0.50 -4.95 -15.46
N SER A 232 -1.19 -6.05 -15.77
CA SER A 232 -0.64 -7.18 -16.53
C SER A 232 -0.32 -6.82 -17.99
N ILE A 233 -1.03 -5.84 -18.56
CA ILE A 233 -0.79 -5.32 -19.91
C ILE A 233 0.29 -4.25 -19.88
N ALA A 234 0.16 -3.28 -18.97
CA ALA A 234 1.02 -2.10 -18.93
C ALA A 234 2.44 -2.41 -18.44
N ASN A 235 2.62 -3.24 -17.39
CA ASN A 235 3.95 -3.47 -16.84
C ASN A 235 4.93 -4.09 -17.85
N PRO A 236 4.61 -5.19 -18.56
CA PRO A 236 5.54 -5.77 -19.53
C PRO A 236 5.92 -4.81 -20.66
N GLN A 237 5.03 -3.87 -20.99
CA GLN A 237 5.18 -2.95 -22.12
C GLN A 237 5.85 -1.64 -21.75
N HIS A 238 5.82 -1.22 -20.48
CA HIS A 238 6.17 0.16 -20.10
C HIS A 238 6.92 0.30 -18.78
N ARG A 239 7.16 -0.79 -18.05
CA ARG A 239 7.82 -0.74 -16.74
C ARG A 239 8.89 -1.79 -16.55
N HIS A 240 9.86 -1.41 -15.74
CA HIS A 240 10.88 -2.31 -15.27
C HIS A 240 10.26 -3.41 -14.36
N PRO A 241 10.65 -4.68 -14.51
CA PRO A 241 10.11 -5.79 -13.71
C PRO A 241 10.29 -5.63 -12.19
N LEU A 242 11.38 -4.96 -11.78
CA LEU A 242 11.70 -4.65 -10.39
C LEU A 242 11.15 -3.28 -9.91
N ALA A 243 10.54 -2.50 -10.81
CA ALA A 243 9.82 -1.27 -10.48
C ALA A 243 8.48 -1.23 -11.23
N PRO A 244 7.54 -2.14 -10.87
CA PRO A 244 6.23 -2.19 -11.50
C PRO A 244 5.39 -0.94 -11.19
N LEU A 245 4.30 -0.75 -11.93
CA LEU A 245 3.30 0.29 -11.64
C LEU A 245 2.80 0.19 -10.19
N THR A 246 2.99 1.28 -9.44
CA THR A 246 2.47 1.48 -8.08
C THR A 246 1.41 2.59 -8.02
N ASN A 247 1.46 3.57 -8.92
CA ASN A 247 0.49 4.66 -8.98
C ASN A 247 0.04 4.89 -10.43
N PHE A 248 -1.27 4.99 -10.63
CA PHE A 248 -1.86 5.26 -11.94
C PHE A 248 -3.21 5.94 -11.76
N SER A 249 -3.79 6.48 -12.81
CA SER A 249 -5.14 7.03 -12.82
C SER A 249 -5.96 6.36 -13.90
N PHE A 250 -7.28 6.50 -13.83
CA PHE A 250 -8.15 6.14 -14.93
C PHE A 250 -9.34 7.09 -15.05
N ALA A 251 -9.88 7.19 -16.25
CA ALA A 251 -11.08 7.95 -16.54
C ALA A 251 -12.06 7.07 -17.31
N SER A 252 -13.36 7.29 -17.09
CA SER A 252 -14.38 6.71 -17.96
C SER A 252 -14.35 7.43 -19.29
N THR A 253 -14.26 6.68 -20.39
CA THR A 253 -14.39 7.29 -21.72
C THR A 253 -15.88 7.51 -21.96
N PRO A 254 -16.33 8.74 -22.30
CA PRO A 254 -17.72 8.97 -22.62
C PRO A 254 -18.13 8.09 -23.81
N ASP A 255 -18.88 7.03 -23.54
CA ASP A 255 -19.57 6.29 -24.58
C ASP A 255 -20.88 7.04 -24.88
N PRO A 256 -21.01 7.65 -26.08
CA PRO A 256 -22.20 8.42 -26.44
C PRO A 256 -23.50 7.60 -26.39
N PHE A 257 -23.44 6.27 -26.37
CA PHE A 257 -24.60 5.38 -26.30
C PHE A 257 -24.97 4.94 -24.87
N CYS A 258 -24.06 5.09 -23.91
CA CYS A 258 -24.22 4.57 -22.54
C CYS A 258 -24.65 5.65 -21.53
N THR A 259 -24.68 6.92 -21.96
CA THR A 259 -24.86 8.09 -21.08
C THR A 259 -26.31 8.39 -20.69
N SER A 260 -27.33 7.96 -21.44
CA SER A 260 -28.71 8.36 -21.16
C SER A 260 -29.50 7.40 -20.27
N SER A 261 -29.08 6.14 -20.13
CA SER A 261 -29.88 5.11 -19.44
C SER A 261 -29.40 4.79 -18.03
N TYR A 262 -28.16 5.13 -17.67
CA TYR A 262 -27.50 4.51 -16.53
C TYR A 262 -27.84 5.09 -15.15
N LEU A 263 -28.30 6.34 -15.04
CA LEU A 263 -28.38 7.00 -13.73
C LEU A 263 -29.58 7.93 -13.52
N GLY A 264 -30.47 8.12 -14.50
CA GLY A 264 -31.53 9.14 -14.39
C GLY A 264 -30.98 10.57 -14.18
N LYS A 265 -29.71 10.78 -14.54
CA LYS A 265 -28.94 12.01 -14.38
C LYS A 265 -28.99 12.87 -15.65
N THR A 266 -28.82 14.18 -15.50
CA THR A 266 -28.79 15.09 -16.65
C THR A 266 -27.53 14.90 -17.48
N GLY A 267 -27.55 15.30 -18.75
CA GLY A 267 -26.37 15.23 -19.62
C GLY A 267 -25.13 15.94 -19.04
N GLU A 268 -25.33 17.01 -18.26
CA GLU A 268 -24.25 17.74 -17.56
C GLU A 268 -23.62 16.91 -16.43
N GLU A 269 -24.42 16.22 -15.62
CA GLU A 269 -23.91 15.37 -14.53
C GLU A 269 -23.14 14.16 -15.08
N VAL A 270 -23.58 13.63 -16.22
CA VAL A 270 -22.87 12.53 -16.91
C VAL A 270 -21.56 13.04 -17.52
N GLN A 271 -21.57 14.24 -18.12
CA GLN A 271 -20.36 14.89 -18.61
C GLN A 271 -19.34 15.12 -17.49
N GLU A 272 -19.79 15.59 -16.32
CA GLU A 272 -18.95 15.79 -15.14
C GLU A 272 -18.35 14.46 -14.65
N LEU A 273 -19.13 13.37 -14.64
CA LEU A 273 -18.65 12.03 -14.28
C LEU A 273 -17.63 11.46 -15.27
N THR A 274 -17.83 11.65 -16.58
CA THR A 274 -16.86 11.22 -17.60
C THR A 274 -15.57 12.03 -17.62
N ASN A 275 -15.59 13.26 -17.08
CA ASN A 275 -14.40 14.09 -16.97
C ASN A 275 -13.63 13.87 -15.65
N ARG A 276 -14.12 13.02 -14.73
CA ARG A 276 -13.43 12.74 -13.46
C ARG A 276 -12.26 11.79 -13.67
N LEU A 277 -11.07 12.27 -13.31
CA LEU A 277 -9.86 11.48 -13.22
C LEU A 277 -9.83 10.79 -11.85
N TRP A 278 -9.93 9.46 -11.83
CA TRP A 278 -9.76 8.65 -10.63
C TRP A 278 -8.29 8.33 -10.44
N GLU A 279 -7.75 8.60 -9.27
CA GLU A 279 -6.37 8.31 -8.91
C GLU A 279 -6.31 6.98 -8.18
N VAL A 280 -5.52 6.04 -8.67
CA VAL A 280 -5.26 4.76 -8.03
C VAL A 280 -3.89 4.81 -7.37
N THR A 281 -3.90 4.70 -6.04
CA THR A 281 -2.67 4.59 -5.24
C THR A 281 -2.62 3.17 -4.69
N THR A 282 -1.48 2.48 -4.82
CA THR A 282 -1.33 1.18 -4.15
C THR A 282 -1.39 1.36 -2.63
N GLY A 283 -2.38 0.71 -1.98
CA GLY A 283 -2.75 0.91 -0.56
C GLY A 283 -4.03 0.14 -0.18
N ARG A 284 -4.54 0.29 1.06
CA ARG A 284 -5.64 -0.51 1.65
C ARG A 284 -6.95 -0.49 0.81
N PHE A 285 -7.35 -1.70 0.36
CA PHE A 285 -8.64 -2.22 -0.16
C PHE A 285 -9.47 -1.44 -1.21
N ILE A 286 -9.61 -2.06 -2.39
CA ILE A 286 -10.83 -1.99 -3.22
C ILE A 286 -11.49 -3.36 -3.15
N GLN A 287 -12.67 -3.40 -2.55
CA GLN A 287 -13.63 -4.48 -2.71
C GLN A 287 -14.89 -3.87 -3.31
N GLY A 288 -15.34 -4.39 -4.45
CA GLY A 288 -16.50 -3.85 -5.16
C GLY A 288 -16.52 -4.21 -6.64
N GLN A 289 -17.65 -3.93 -7.28
CA GLN A 289 -17.84 -4.01 -8.71
C GLN A 289 -17.46 -2.69 -9.38
N VAL A 290 -17.21 -2.70 -10.68
CA VAL A 290 -16.88 -1.47 -11.43
C VAL A 290 -17.97 -0.40 -11.30
N ARG A 291 -19.24 -0.79 -11.19
CA ARG A 291 -20.37 0.11 -10.93
C ARG A 291 -20.35 0.77 -9.55
N ASP A 292 -19.63 0.20 -8.59
CA ASP A 292 -19.56 0.68 -7.22
C ASP A 292 -18.53 1.80 -7.05
N LEU A 293 -17.84 2.21 -8.15
CA LEU A 293 -16.98 3.40 -8.18
C LEU A 293 -17.75 4.60 -7.60
N PRO A 294 -17.47 4.97 -6.34
CA PRO A 294 -18.37 5.81 -5.60
C PRO A 294 -18.26 7.21 -6.16
N ILE A 295 -19.38 7.86 -6.49
CA ILE A 295 -19.50 9.29 -6.78
C ILE A 295 -19.29 10.08 -5.46
N THR A 296 -18.22 9.78 -4.73
CA THR A 296 -17.87 10.43 -3.46
C THR A 296 -16.79 11.47 -3.71
N GLU A 297 -16.85 12.55 -2.94
CA GLU A 297 -15.85 13.60 -2.93
C GLU A 297 -14.50 13.02 -2.48
N GLY A 298 -13.52 13.02 -3.39
CA GLY A 298 -12.21 12.39 -3.18
C GLY A 298 -11.96 11.33 -4.27
N ASN A 299 -11.39 11.76 -5.40
CA ASN A 299 -11.15 10.91 -6.56
C ASN A 299 -10.01 9.89 -6.35
N ILE A 300 -9.89 9.24 -5.18
CA ILE A 300 -8.77 8.34 -4.85
C ILE A 300 -9.31 6.92 -4.60
N VAL A 301 -8.69 5.94 -5.25
CA VAL A 301 -9.03 4.52 -5.24
C VAL A 301 -7.81 3.74 -4.74
N TYR A 302 -7.96 2.89 -3.72
CA TYR A 302 -6.81 2.22 -3.07
C TYR A 302 -6.68 0.75 -3.46
N TYR A 303 -5.64 0.37 -4.21
CA TYR A 303 -5.48 -0.99 -4.72
C TYR A 303 -4.40 -1.78 -3.95
N ASN A 304 -4.78 -2.88 -3.29
CA ASN A 304 -3.81 -3.77 -2.64
C ASN A 304 -3.51 -4.98 -3.53
N ARG A 305 -2.23 -5.20 -3.81
CA ARG A 305 -1.72 -6.42 -4.45
C ARG A 305 -0.91 -7.17 -3.39
N GLY A 306 -1.45 -8.28 -2.86
CA GLY A 306 -0.84 -9.04 -1.76
C GLY A 306 0.58 -9.59 -2.01
N HIS A 307 1.14 -9.43 -3.20
CA HIS A 307 2.51 -9.83 -3.54
C HIS A 307 3.48 -8.64 -3.77
N PHE A 308 3.00 -7.39 -3.68
CA PHE A 308 3.78 -6.19 -3.95
C PHE A 308 3.42 -5.11 -2.91
N SER A 309 4.01 -5.20 -1.72
CA SER A 309 3.96 -4.06 -0.79
C SER A 309 4.88 -2.96 -1.32
N ARG A 310 4.54 -1.69 -1.07
CA ARG A 310 5.40 -0.55 -1.41
C ARG A 310 6.80 -0.71 -0.78
N THR A 311 6.85 -1.29 0.42
CA THR A 311 8.07 -1.69 1.13
C THR A 311 8.91 -2.64 0.27
N SER A 312 8.33 -3.72 -0.27
CA SER A 312 9.08 -4.68 -1.09
C SER A 312 9.71 -4.09 -2.37
N VAL A 313 9.06 -3.12 -3.01
CA VAL A 313 9.62 -2.44 -4.19
C VAL A 313 10.76 -1.51 -3.79
N GLN A 314 10.57 -0.77 -2.69
CA GLN A 314 11.60 0.12 -2.15
C GLN A 314 12.84 -0.69 -1.72
N ASP A 315 12.65 -1.80 -1.01
CA ASP A 315 13.72 -2.72 -0.59
C ASP A 315 14.50 -3.27 -1.80
N LEU A 316 13.81 -3.64 -2.89
CA LEU A 316 14.45 -4.12 -4.10
C LEU A 316 15.26 -3.02 -4.82
N THR A 317 14.76 -1.78 -4.83
CA THR A 317 15.49 -0.65 -5.42
C THR A 317 16.69 -0.22 -4.57
N MET A 318 16.67 -0.48 -3.26
CA MET A 318 17.79 -0.20 -2.37
C MET A 318 18.90 -1.25 -2.48
N LYS A 319 18.61 -2.51 -2.84
CA LYS A 319 19.66 -3.53 -3.06
C LYS A 319 20.59 -3.16 -4.21
N GLN A 320 21.85 -3.59 -4.14
CA GLN A 320 22.78 -3.42 -5.26
C GLN A 320 22.32 -4.24 -6.48
N PRO A 321 22.64 -3.84 -7.73
CA PRO A 321 22.28 -4.62 -8.91
C PRO A 321 22.62 -6.11 -8.84
N ARG A 322 23.76 -6.49 -8.25
CA ARG A 322 24.19 -7.89 -8.09
C ARG A 322 23.41 -8.69 -7.04
N GLU A 323 22.77 -8.03 -6.08
CA GLU A 323 21.95 -8.65 -5.03
C GLU A 323 20.48 -8.83 -5.47
N ARG A 324 20.10 -8.21 -6.59
CA ARG A 324 18.75 -8.29 -7.14
C ARG A 324 18.57 -9.60 -7.88
N THR A 325 17.36 -10.16 -7.79
CA THR A 325 16.95 -11.33 -8.56
C THR A 325 15.81 -10.94 -9.49
N LEU A 326 15.97 -11.19 -10.79
CA LEU A 326 14.90 -10.98 -11.76
C LEU A 326 13.84 -12.07 -11.64
N PRO A 327 12.54 -11.74 -11.86
CA PRO A 327 11.51 -12.76 -12.01
C PRO A 327 11.91 -13.75 -13.13
N PRO A 328 11.65 -15.06 -12.99
CA PRO A 328 12.01 -16.06 -14.00
C PRO A 328 11.42 -15.79 -15.40
N SER A 329 10.30 -15.07 -15.46
CA SER A 329 9.65 -14.65 -16.71
C SER A 329 10.36 -13.50 -17.41
N CYS A 330 11.31 -12.83 -16.75
CA CYS A 330 11.98 -11.66 -17.24
C CYS A 330 13.34 -12.02 -17.86
N VAL A 331 13.37 -12.14 -19.18
CA VAL A 331 14.59 -12.41 -19.96
C VAL A 331 14.88 -11.23 -20.88
N PRO A 332 16.15 -10.78 -21.01
CA PRO A 332 16.53 -9.78 -22.01
C PRO A 332 16.07 -10.20 -23.42
N PRO A 333 15.41 -9.32 -24.18
CA PRO A 333 15.02 -9.59 -25.56
C PRO A 333 16.19 -10.04 -26.44
N ALA A 334 15.92 -10.96 -27.37
CA ALA A 334 16.95 -11.52 -28.25
C ALA A 334 17.61 -10.48 -29.18
N HIS A 335 16.96 -9.34 -29.43
CA HIS A 335 17.51 -8.25 -30.25
C HIS A 335 18.48 -7.35 -29.46
N TRP A 336 18.57 -7.49 -28.13
CA TRP A 336 19.56 -6.78 -27.35
C TRP A 336 20.95 -7.38 -27.56
N ILE A 337 21.94 -6.50 -27.64
CA ILE A 337 23.31 -6.85 -27.99
C ILE A 337 24.02 -7.35 -26.73
N ARG A 338 24.62 -8.53 -26.79
CA ARG A 338 25.54 -8.96 -25.75
C ARG A 338 26.89 -8.30 -25.99
N PRO A 339 27.35 -7.38 -25.13
CA PRO A 339 28.64 -6.74 -25.32
C PRO A 339 29.77 -7.76 -25.20
N SER A 340 30.89 -7.49 -25.87
CA SER A 340 32.13 -8.26 -25.66
C SER A 340 32.65 -8.05 -24.25
N LYS A 341 33.46 -8.96 -23.71
CA LYS A 341 34.08 -8.79 -22.39
C LYS A 341 35.11 -7.63 -22.42
N PRO A 342 35.25 -6.83 -21.34
CA PRO A 342 36.28 -5.78 -21.29
C PRO A 342 37.67 -6.41 -21.14
N PRO A 343 38.75 -5.69 -21.47
CA PRO A 343 40.09 -6.14 -21.13
C PRO A 343 40.24 -6.29 -19.61
N GLY A 344 40.94 -7.34 -19.16
CA GLY A 344 41.13 -7.71 -17.75
C GLY A 344 40.70 -9.15 -17.44
N GLY A 345 41.18 -9.69 -16.32
CA GLY A 345 40.81 -11.02 -15.81
C GLY A 345 39.33 -11.15 -15.48
N GLU A 346 38.87 -12.39 -15.25
CA GLU A 346 37.50 -12.63 -14.74
C GLU A 346 37.28 -12.01 -13.37
N ASP A 347 38.34 -11.83 -12.59
CA ASP A 347 38.27 -11.33 -11.22
C ASP A 347 38.12 -9.80 -11.10
N VAL A 348 38.22 -9.10 -12.23
CA VAL A 348 38.11 -7.64 -12.27
C VAL A 348 36.68 -7.18 -12.56
N TRP A 349 35.99 -7.94 -13.41
CA TRP A 349 34.71 -7.55 -13.99
C TRP A 349 33.59 -8.50 -13.55
N GLU A 350 32.46 -7.91 -13.21
CA GLU A 350 31.21 -8.63 -13.00
C GLU A 350 30.29 -8.39 -14.21
N CYS A 351 29.76 -9.48 -14.77
CA CYS A 351 28.83 -9.42 -15.89
C CYS A 351 27.40 -9.56 -15.38
N LEU A 352 26.64 -8.47 -15.40
CA LEU A 352 25.28 -8.42 -14.86
C LEU A 352 24.27 -8.24 -16.00
N PRO A 353 23.11 -8.94 -15.99
CA PRO A 353 22.00 -8.58 -16.86
C PRO A 353 21.64 -7.10 -16.72
N SER A 354 21.46 -6.38 -17.83
CA SER A 354 21.16 -4.94 -17.78
C SER A 354 19.86 -4.63 -17.06
N LEU A 355 18.90 -5.57 -17.07
CA LEU A 355 17.64 -5.49 -16.31
C LEU A 355 17.82 -5.62 -14.79
N LEU A 356 19.03 -5.82 -14.27
CA LEU A 356 19.26 -5.67 -12.83
C LEU A 356 19.39 -4.20 -12.43
N PHE A 357 19.52 -3.29 -13.38
CA PHE A 357 19.59 -1.84 -13.15
C PHE A 357 18.20 -1.26 -13.34
N VAL A 358 17.59 -0.77 -12.24
CA VAL A 358 16.21 -0.30 -12.25
C VAL A 358 16.14 1.13 -12.78
N GLY A 359 17.09 1.97 -12.39
CA GLY A 359 17.02 3.41 -12.70
C GLY A 359 15.74 4.01 -12.12
N SER A 360 15.01 4.75 -12.96
CA SER A 360 13.69 5.29 -12.61
C SER A 360 12.53 4.30 -12.79
N GLY A 361 12.79 3.09 -13.28
CA GLY A 361 11.76 2.09 -13.60
C GLY A 361 11.08 2.27 -14.96
N HIS A 362 11.35 3.36 -15.69
CA HIS A 362 10.83 3.58 -17.06
C HIS A 362 11.93 3.61 -18.14
N ASP A 363 13.20 3.73 -17.75
CA ASP A 363 14.30 3.94 -18.71
C ASP A 363 14.65 2.66 -19.48
N LEU A 364 14.70 1.52 -18.79
CA LEU A 364 15.03 0.22 -19.34
C LEU A 364 13.96 -0.78 -18.89
N TYR A 365 13.43 -1.58 -19.80
CA TYR A 365 12.49 -2.67 -19.52
C TYR A 365 12.44 -3.61 -20.74
N PRO A 366 11.94 -4.85 -20.63
CA PRO A 366 12.02 -5.81 -21.74
C PRO A 366 11.35 -5.34 -23.05
N GLY A 367 10.31 -4.51 -22.98
CA GLY A 367 9.65 -3.93 -24.15
C GLY A 367 10.38 -2.74 -24.78
N VAL A 368 11.51 -2.28 -24.24
CA VAL A 368 12.17 -1.05 -24.72
C VAL A 368 12.82 -1.29 -26.09
N ILE A 369 12.55 -0.37 -27.02
CA ILE A 369 13.06 -0.40 -28.40
C ILE A 369 13.97 0.81 -28.72
N SER A 370 14.04 1.77 -27.80
CA SER A 370 14.86 2.97 -27.93
C SER A 370 15.75 3.11 -26.69
N PRO A 371 17.06 3.29 -26.85
CA PRO A 371 17.75 3.52 -28.12
C PRO A 371 17.87 2.24 -28.98
N PRO A 372 18.19 2.33 -30.29
CA PRO A 372 18.23 1.18 -31.20
C PRO A 372 19.20 0.06 -30.81
N ALA A 373 20.31 0.41 -30.14
CA ALA A 373 21.28 -0.55 -29.63
C ALA A 373 21.22 -0.59 -28.10
N ILE A 374 20.71 -1.69 -27.53
CA ILE A 374 20.58 -1.90 -26.09
C ILE A 374 21.46 -3.08 -25.68
N ALA A 375 22.16 -2.94 -24.55
CA ALA A 375 22.98 -3.99 -23.99
C ALA A 375 22.09 -5.01 -23.26
N SER A 376 22.28 -6.30 -23.52
CA SER A 376 21.65 -7.37 -22.73
C SER A 376 22.29 -7.57 -21.37
N HIS A 377 23.59 -7.30 -21.30
CA HIS A 377 24.41 -7.39 -20.11
C HIS A 377 25.31 -6.17 -20.04
N VAL A 378 25.73 -5.80 -18.85
CA VAL A 378 26.73 -4.75 -18.62
C VAL A 378 27.86 -5.31 -17.78
N TYR A 379 29.05 -4.78 -18.01
CA TYR A 379 30.23 -5.11 -17.22
C TYR A 379 30.52 -3.99 -16.22
N VAL A 380 30.48 -4.34 -14.94
CA VAL A 380 30.80 -3.43 -13.83
C VAL A 380 32.04 -3.91 -13.09
N PRO A 381 32.82 -3.02 -12.45
CA PRO A 381 33.93 -3.43 -11.58
C PRO A 381 33.42 -4.29 -10.43
N ARG A 382 34.11 -5.39 -10.09
CA ARG A 382 33.79 -6.17 -8.87
C ARG A 382 34.01 -5.36 -7.59
N SER A 383 35.03 -4.50 -7.60
CA SER A 383 35.36 -3.55 -6.54
C SER A 383 35.43 -2.13 -7.08
N PHE A 384 34.66 -1.23 -6.47
CA PHE A 384 34.64 0.20 -6.76
C PHE A 384 35.76 0.97 -6.06
N GLU A 385 36.47 0.35 -5.12
CA GLU A 385 37.63 0.96 -4.44
C GLU A 385 38.75 1.29 -5.42
N ARG A 386 38.87 0.52 -6.51
CA ARG A 386 39.80 0.78 -7.62
C ARG A 386 39.46 2.04 -8.44
N LEU A 387 38.28 2.61 -8.22
CA LEU A 387 37.88 3.90 -8.77
C LEU A 387 38.03 5.01 -7.72
N GLY A 388 38.55 4.68 -6.53
CA GLY A 388 38.59 5.56 -5.37
C GLY A 388 37.20 5.96 -4.88
N ILE A 389 36.20 5.08 -5.07
CA ILE A 389 34.81 5.27 -4.64
C ILE A 389 34.57 4.35 -3.44
N TYR A 390 34.08 4.92 -2.33
CA TYR A 390 33.79 4.15 -1.13
C TYR A 390 32.46 3.40 -1.26
N PRO A 391 32.30 2.20 -0.65
CA PRO A 391 31.08 1.40 -0.75
C PRO A 391 29.80 2.17 -0.38
N HIS A 392 29.87 3.03 0.65
CA HIS A 392 28.72 3.78 1.17
C HIS A 392 28.48 5.14 0.48
N ALA A 393 29.10 5.32 -0.68
CA ALA A 393 29.08 6.55 -1.46
C ALA A 393 27.67 7.03 -1.85
N ALA A 394 27.46 8.34 -1.71
CA ALA A 394 26.25 9.02 -2.13
C ALA A 394 26.10 9.03 -3.67
N TYR A 395 24.98 9.59 -4.14
CA TYR A 395 24.67 9.72 -5.56
C TYR A 395 25.76 10.47 -6.36
N ARG A 396 26.31 9.82 -7.40
CA ARG A 396 27.21 10.41 -8.41
C ARG A 396 28.51 10.97 -7.81
N GLU A 397 29.30 10.10 -7.19
CA GLU A 397 30.61 10.48 -6.67
C GLU A 397 31.63 10.78 -7.77
N GLU A 398 32.46 11.78 -7.48
CA GLU A 398 33.63 12.12 -8.28
C GLU A 398 34.66 11.02 -8.11
N VAL A 399 35.11 10.47 -9.23
CA VAL A 399 36.16 9.46 -9.28
C VAL A 399 37.49 10.15 -9.02
N THR A 400 38.27 9.63 -8.07
CA THR A 400 39.60 10.19 -7.74
C THR A 400 40.72 9.57 -8.57
N GLU A 401 40.50 8.39 -9.16
CA GLU A 401 41.49 7.66 -9.97
C GLU A 401 41.09 7.54 -11.45
N ASP A 402 41.95 8.03 -12.35
CA ASP A 402 41.76 7.92 -13.80
C ASP A 402 42.15 6.52 -14.28
N SER A 403 41.14 5.72 -14.60
CA SER A 403 41.27 4.33 -15.04
C SER A 403 40.90 4.17 -16.53
N THR A 404 40.97 5.26 -17.29
CA THR A 404 40.54 5.31 -18.69
C THR A 404 41.74 5.51 -19.63
N PRO A 405 42.24 4.45 -20.29
CA PRO A 405 43.45 4.54 -21.12
C PRO A 405 43.24 5.34 -22.39
N VAL A 406 42.01 5.35 -22.92
CA VAL A 406 41.64 6.03 -24.15
C VAL A 406 40.47 6.97 -23.86
N LYS A 407 40.72 8.27 -24.00
CA LYS A 407 39.74 9.32 -23.81
C LYS A 407 39.31 9.86 -25.17
N TRP A 408 38.02 9.79 -25.48
CA TRP A 408 37.45 10.34 -26.71
C TRP A 408 36.75 11.66 -26.40
N GLU A 409 37.14 12.70 -27.13
CA GLU A 409 36.47 13.99 -27.11
C GLU A 409 35.34 13.99 -28.16
N PRO A 410 34.10 14.38 -27.82
CA PRO A 410 33.04 14.54 -28.81
C PRO A 410 33.43 15.52 -29.94
N PRO A 411 33.02 15.26 -31.19
CA PRO A 411 32.12 14.21 -31.62
C PRO A 411 32.78 12.83 -31.78
N LEU A 412 32.12 11.79 -31.27
CA LEU A 412 32.48 10.39 -31.47
C LEU A 412 31.88 9.88 -32.78
N THR A 413 32.54 8.91 -33.41
CA THR A 413 31.97 8.10 -34.49
C THR A 413 30.94 7.11 -33.94
N SER A 414 30.00 6.64 -34.77
CA SER A 414 29.03 5.60 -34.36
C SER A 414 29.72 4.31 -33.89
N GLU A 415 30.85 3.94 -34.49
CA GLU A 415 31.66 2.80 -34.05
C GLU A 415 32.24 3.00 -32.64
N GLN A 416 32.77 4.20 -32.35
CA GLN A 416 33.26 4.53 -31.00
C GLN A 416 32.13 4.55 -29.97
N ALA A 417 30.97 5.10 -30.31
CA ALA A 417 29.80 5.09 -29.43
C ALA A 417 29.33 3.66 -29.13
N LEU A 418 29.23 2.80 -30.16
CA LEU A 418 28.87 1.39 -30.03
C LEU A 418 29.92 0.59 -29.23
N ALA A 419 31.20 0.94 -29.32
CA ALA A 419 32.25 0.29 -28.53
C ALA A 419 32.10 0.53 -27.02
N LEU A 420 31.37 1.57 -26.61
CA LEU A 420 31.04 1.84 -25.20
C LEU A 420 29.81 1.07 -24.71
N LEU A 421 28.99 0.49 -25.59
CA LEU A 421 27.78 -0.22 -25.20
C LEU A 421 28.09 -1.39 -24.25
N GLY A 422 27.41 -1.44 -23.11
CA GLY A 422 27.61 -2.47 -22.08
C GLY A 422 28.88 -2.29 -21.25
N ARG A 423 29.61 -1.18 -21.41
CA ARG A 423 30.84 -0.86 -20.66
C ARG A 423 30.56 0.07 -19.50
N ALA A 424 31.31 -0.11 -18.42
CA ALA A 424 31.55 0.97 -17.48
C ALA A 424 32.50 2.00 -18.10
N ILE A 425 32.17 3.28 -17.94
CA ILE A 425 32.87 4.43 -18.53
C ILE A 425 33.26 5.44 -17.46
N GLN A 426 34.26 6.26 -17.75
CA GLN A 426 34.45 7.55 -17.08
C GLN A 426 34.19 8.69 -18.06
N TYR A 427 33.74 9.82 -17.53
CA TYR A 427 33.52 11.02 -18.31
C TYR A 427 33.76 12.28 -17.48
N GLU A 428 34.34 13.31 -18.11
CA GLU A 428 34.58 14.61 -17.48
C GLU A 428 33.44 15.57 -17.83
N VAL A 429 32.85 16.18 -16.80
CA VAL A 429 31.79 17.19 -16.98
C VAL A 429 32.41 18.56 -17.17
N PRO A 430 32.05 19.31 -18.22
CA PRO A 430 32.57 20.66 -18.42
C PRO A 430 32.18 21.58 -17.24
N VAL A 431 33.15 22.31 -16.70
CA VAL A 431 32.90 23.27 -15.63
C VAL A 431 32.10 24.43 -16.21
N VAL A 432 30.84 24.55 -15.80
CA VAL A 432 29.99 25.70 -16.19
C VAL A 432 30.66 26.97 -15.67
N PRO A 433 30.99 27.95 -16.55
CA PRO A 433 31.53 29.23 -16.11
C PRO A 433 30.55 29.84 -15.12
N GLN A 434 31.00 30.10 -13.89
CA GLN A 434 30.15 30.80 -12.93
C GLN A 434 29.75 32.15 -13.55
N PRO A 435 28.46 32.55 -13.48
CA PRO A 435 28.05 33.85 -13.97
C PRO A 435 28.93 34.92 -13.33
N PRO A 436 29.31 35.97 -14.09
CA PRO A 436 30.17 37.02 -13.57
C PRO A 436 29.57 37.54 -12.26
N LEU A 437 30.39 37.55 -11.21
CA LEU A 437 29.98 38.06 -9.90
C LEU A 437 29.45 39.49 -10.09
N PRO A 438 28.37 39.89 -9.39
CA PRO A 438 27.85 41.24 -9.50
C PRO A 438 28.96 42.26 -9.17
N PRO A 439 28.98 43.45 -9.80
CA PRO A 439 30.09 44.40 -9.73
C PRO A 439 30.48 44.84 -8.31
N ASN A 440 29.61 44.63 -7.32
CA ASN A 440 29.83 44.97 -5.92
C ASN A 440 30.28 43.79 -5.04
N ALA A 441 30.44 42.58 -5.59
CA ALA A 441 30.92 41.44 -4.83
C ALA A 441 32.40 41.61 -4.48
N ARG A 442 32.76 41.54 -3.20
CA ARG A 442 34.16 41.56 -2.75
C ARG A 442 34.96 40.49 -3.50
N PRO A 443 36.16 40.79 -4.02
CA PRO A 443 36.98 39.82 -4.72
C PRO A 443 37.31 38.66 -3.75
N LYS A 444 36.64 37.51 -3.94
CA LYS A 444 37.01 36.29 -3.23
C LYS A 444 38.44 35.95 -3.65
N LYS A 445 39.32 35.63 -2.67
CA LYS A 445 40.68 35.12 -2.92
C LYS A 445 40.62 34.13 -4.09
N LYS A 446 41.49 34.28 -5.09
CA LYS A 446 41.59 33.38 -6.25
C LYS A 446 41.56 31.94 -5.75
N ARG A 447 40.39 31.30 -5.78
CA ARG A 447 40.29 29.87 -5.51
C ARG A 447 41.16 29.22 -6.58
N ARG A 448 42.10 28.36 -6.17
CA ARG A 448 42.77 27.45 -7.11
C ARG A 448 41.65 26.81 -7.92
N LYS A 449 41.72 26.91 -9.26
CA LYS A 449 40.77 26.23 -10.14
C LYS A 449 40.89 24.74 -9.80
N ALA A 450 39.88 24.19 -9.15
CA ALA A 450 39.80 22.74 -8.95
C ALA A 450 39.83 22.09 -10.34
N PRO A 451 40.46 20.90 -10.48
CA PRO A 451 40.31 20.13 -11.70
C PRO A 451 38.81 19.89 -11.96
N PRO A 452 38.38 19.82 -13.24
CA PRO A 452 37.01 19.45 -13.56
C PRO A 452 36.68 18.06 -12.99
N PRO A 453 35.46 17.87 -12.47
CA PRO A 453 35.09 16.59 -11.86
C PRO A 453 34.93 15.50 -12.92
N VAL A 454 35.46 14.32 -12.61
CA VAL A 454 35.32 13.09 -13.40
C VAL A 454 34.31 12.19 -12.72
N TYR A 455 33.38 11.63 -13.48
CA TYR A 455 32.36 10.71 -13.00
C TYR A 455 32.47 9.37 -13.71
N TRP A 456 31.83 8.36 -13.14
CA TRP A 456 31.66 7.07 -13.80
C TRP A 456 30.19 6.77 -14.09
N GLY A 457 29.96 5.80 -14.95
CA GLY A 457 28.62 5.25 -15.21
C GLY A 457 28.70 4.01 -16.09
N VAL A 458 27.55 3.40 -16.35
CA VAL A 458 27.43 2.18 -17.15
C VAL A 458 26.55 2.45 -18.36
N VAL A 459 27.08 2.27 -19.57
CA VAL A 459 26.33 2.52 -20.80
C VAL A 459 25.43 1.32 -21.08
N TRP A 460 24.12 1.51 -20.98
CA TRP A 460 23.13 0.47 -21.24
C TRP A 460 22.53 0.57 -22.65
N GLY A 461 22.58 1.74 -23.28
CA GLY A 461 22.00 1.95 -24.60
C GLY A 461 22.74 3.00 -25.43
N VAL A 462 22.69 2.88 -26.75
CA VAL A 462 23.33 3.78 -27.71
C VAL A 462 22.39 4.07 -28.88
N ASP A 463 22.19 5.35 -29.17
CA ASP A 463 21.63 5.80 -30.44
C ASP A 463 22.78 6.17 -31.39
N PRO A 464 23.10 5.33 -32.39
CA PRO A 464 24.26 5.53 -33.26
C PRO A 464 24.06 6.68 -34.26
N ASP A 465 22.80 7.06 -34.54
CA ASP A 465 22.45 8.11 -35.50
C ASP A 465 22.39 9.47 -34.79
N ALA A 466 21.77 9.53 -33.62
CA ALA A 466 21.77 10.73 -32.77
C ALA A 466 23.08 10.93 -32.01
N LEU A 467 23.94 9.90 -31.97
CA LEU A 467 25.17 9.85 -31.19
C LEU A 467 24.91 10.22 -29.72
N VAL A 468 23.97 9.49 -29.11
CA VAL A 468 23.60 9.66 -27.70
C VAL A 468 23.84 8.35 -26.95
N LEU A 469 24.54 8.43 -25.82
CA LEU A 469 24.73 7.31 -24.89
C LEU A 469 23.70 7.42 -23.77
N ARG A 470 23.02 6.31 -23.46
CA ARG A 470 22.18 6.17 -22.27
C ARG A 470 22.98 5.47 -21.18
N VAL A 471 23.09 6.11 -20.02
CA VAL A 471 24.05 5.72 -18.98
C VAL A 471 23.35 5.64 -17.63
N PHE A 472 23.53 4.54 -16.90
CA PHE A 472 23.19 4.49 -15.48
C PHE A 472 24.34 5.06 -14.65
N THR A 473 24.02 6.01 -13.78
CA THR A 473 24.93 6.63 -12.81
C THR A 473 24.34 6.51 -11.42
N GLY A 474 25.14 6.24 -10.40
CA GLY A 474 24.62 6.11 -9.03
C GLY A 474 25.55 5.31 -8.12
N GLY A 475 25.36 5.48 -6.80
CA GLY A 475 26.01 4.65 -5.77
C GLY A 475 25.27 3.31 -5.58
N GLN A 476 25.59 2.58 -4.51
CA GLN A 476 25.06 1.23 -4.26
C GLN A 476 23.54 1.10 -4.22
N TYR A 477 22.81 2.17 -3.85
CA TYR A 477 21.39 2.11 -3.47
C TYR A 477 20.43 2.89 -4.39
N GLN A 478 20.93 3.71 -5.31
CA GLN A 478 20.08 4.49 -6.23
C GLN A 478 20.75 4.70 -7.59
N GLU A 479 20.12 4.19 -8.65
CA GLU A 479 20.52 4.47 -10.03
C GLU A 479 19.72 5.61 -10.63
N THR A 480 20.36 6.42 -11.46
CA THR A 480 19.68 7.33 -12.38
C THR A 480 20.18 7.13 -13.78
N SER A 481 19.26 7.14 -14.73
CA SER A 481 19.60 7.18 -16.14
C SER A 481 19.86 8.63 -16.57
N ILE A 482 20.99 8.85 -17.23
CA ILE A 482 21.34 10.11 -17.89
C ILE A 482 21.58 9.87 -19.38
N ALA A 483 21.55 10.95 -20.17
CA ALA A 483 21.91 10.94 -21.57
C ALA A 483 23.19 11.76 -21.79
N LEU A 484 24.19 11.17 -22.46
CA LEU A 484 25.41 11.86 -22.89
C LEU A 484 25.35 12.07 -24.41
N THR A 485 25.34 13.32 -24.85
CA THR A 485 25.43 13.66 -26.27
C THR A 485 26.89 13.59 -26.71
N VAL A 486 27.21 12.63 -27.56
CA VAL A 486 28.55 12.42 -28.10
C VAL A 486 28.67 12.79 -29.58
N GLY A 487 27.61 13.32 -30.20
CA GLY A 487 27.63 13.78 -31.60
C GLY A 487 28.05 15.23 -31.85
N GLY A 488 28.24 16.03 -30.80
CA GLY A 488 28.59 17.45 -30.92
C GLY A 488 28.21 18.25 -29.67
N PRO A 489 28.48 19.57 -29.66
CA PRO A 489 28.16 20.44 -28.52
C PRO A 489 26.64 20.59 -28.37
N CYS A 490 26.13 20.18 -27.20
CA CYS A 490 24.80 20.52 -26.71
C CYS A 490 24.93 21.69 -25.74
N GLU A 491 24.02 22.67 -25.80
CA GLU A 491 24.01 23.76 -24.82
C GLU A 491 23.75 23.20 -23.42
N VAL A 492 24.71 23.38 -22.50
CA VAL A 492 24.59 22.93 -21.11
C VAL A 492 23.72 23.94 -20.34
N PRO A 493 22.67 23.51 -19.61
CA PRO A 493 21.89 24.40 -18.76
C PRO A 493 22.77 25.10 -17.71
N SER A 494 22.54 26.41 -17.53
CA SER A 494 23.54 27.34 -17.01
C SER A 494 23.84 27.31 -15.50
N THR A 495 23.21 26.46 -14.67
CA THR A 495 23.38 26.58 -13.21
C THR A 495 23.42 25.30 -12.38
N LYS A 496 22.90 24.17 -12.86
CA LYS A 496 23.14 22.81 -12.35
C LYS A 496 22.93 21.87 -13.55
N VAL A 497 23.75 20.83 -13.71
CA VAL A 497 23.48 19.81 -14.73
C VAL A 497 22.20 19.10 -14.30
N ASP A 498 21.06 19.54 -14.84
CA ASP A 498 19.80 18.83 -14.69
C ASP A 498 19.98 17.46 -15.36
N THR A 499 19.98 16.40 -14.56
CA THR A 499 20.21 15.01 -14.99
C THR A 499 19.15 14.51 -15.95
N LYS A 500 18.05 15.26 -16.11
CA LYS A 500 17.01 14.97 -17.09
C LYS A 500 17.37 15.43 -18.50
N LEU A 501 18.31 16.37 -18.65
CA LEU A 501 18.68 16.91 -19.96
C LEU A 501 19.98 16.28 -20.47
N PRO A 502 20.03 15.88 -21.76
CA PRO A 502 21.26 15.44 -22.39
C PRO A 502 22.35 16.53 -22.30
N PHE A 503 23.60 16.13 -22.05
CA PHE A 503 24.74 17.05 -22.10
C PHE A 503 25.94 16.42 -22.78
N THR A 504 26.84 17.26 -23.29
CA THR A 504 28.08 16.82 -23.94
C THR A 504 29.21 16.78 -22.90
N PRO A 505 29.78 15.59 -22.60
CA PRO A 505 30.96 15.52 -21.75
C PRO A 505 32.17 16.12 -22.49
N LYS A 506 33.17 16.58 -21.75
CA LYS A 506 34.42 17.05 -22.38
C LYS A 506 35.18 15.89 -23.01
N TRP A 507 35.23 14.76 -22.31
CA TRP A 507 35.68 13.48 -22.85
C TRP A 507 34.90 12.35 -22.20
N VAL A 508 34.85 11.21 -22.87
CA VAL A 508 34.31 9.94 -22.39
C VAL A 508 35.24 8.80 -22.81
N GLY A 509 35.38 7.78 -21.98
CA GLY A 509 36.13 6.58 -22.36
C GLY A 509 35.76 5.37 -21.49
N ALA A 510 35.98 4.18 -22.05
CA ALA A 510 35.75 2.93 -21.33
C ALA A 510 36.82 2.71 -20.26
N LEU A 511 36.40 2.23 -19.10
CA LEU A 511 37.29 1.80 -18.04
C LEU A 511 38.12 0.60 -18.50
N ALA A 512 39.42 0.63 -18.22
CA ALA A 512 40.30 -0.52 -18.38
C ALA A 512 41.05 -0.77 -17.08
N LEU A 513 40.52 -1.70 -16.30
CA LEU A 513 41.10 -2.14 -15.05
C LEU A 513 42.10 -3.27 -15.35
N VAL A 514 43.36 -3.08 -14.99
CA VAL A 514 44.42 -4.08 -15.19
C VAL A 514 44.42 -5.06 -14.00
N ASP A 515 44.79 -6.32 -14.26
CA ASP A 515 45.17 -7.30 -13.23
C ASP A 515 46.54 -6.94 -12.62
N ASP A 516 46.72 -5.69 -12.19
CA ASP A 516 47.76 -5.43 -11.22
C ASP A 516 47.15 -5.87 -9.90
N ALA A 517 47.24 -7.16 -9.60
CA ALA A 517 46.91 -7.68 -8.29
C ALA A 517 47.67 -6.79 -7.29
N PRO A 518 46.98 -5.96 -6.49
CA PRO A 518 47.65 -5.39 -5.34
C PRO A 518 48.18 -6.61 -4.58
N GLU A 519 49.48 -6.64 -4.27
CA GLU A 519 49.95 -7.50 -3.18
C GLU A 519 48.92 -7.28 -2.07
N GLU A 520 48.17 -8.33 -1.72
CA GLU A 520 47.34 -8.33 -0.52
C GLU A 520 48.29 -8.02 0.61
N ILE A 521 48.45 -6.73 0.93
CA ILE A 521 48.93 -6.31 2.23
C ILE A 521 47.95 -7.02 3.15
N PRO A 522 48.40 -7.98 3.97
CA PRO A 522 47.49 -8.68 4.85
C PRO A 522 46.89 -7.62 5.75
N THR A 523 45.68 -7.20 5.41
CA THR A 523 44.88 -6.35 6.27
C THR A 523 44.76 -7.21 7.52
N PRO A 524 45.34 -6.78 8.67
CA PRO A 524 45.07 -7.50 9.91
C PRO A 524 43.55 -7.64 9.99
N PRO A 525 43.01 -8.81 10.38
CA PRO A 525 41.57 -9.02 10.40
C PRO A 525 40.96 -7.88 11.20
N VAL A 526 40.42 -6.90 10.48
CA VAL A 526 39.46 -5.98 11.03
C VAL A 526 38.32 -6.94 11.33
N PRO A 527 37.97 -7.16 12.60
CA PRO A 527 36.76 -7.91 12.89
C PRO A 527 35.70 -7.25 12.03
N GLU A 528 35.08 -8.01 11.11
CA GLU A 528 33.92 -7.53 10.40
C GLU A 528 32.95 -7.07 11.49
N ALA A 529 32.93 -5.77 11.75
CA ALA A 529 31.81 -5.16 12.41
C ALA A 529 30.67 -5.45 11.45
N GLN A 530 29.87 -6.44 11.82
CA GLN A 530 28.64 -6.81 11.16
C GLN A 530 27.70 -5.60 11.22
N THR A 531 27.91 -4.62 10.35
CA THR A 531 26.97 -3.55 10.01
C THR A 531 26.05 -4.01 8.88
N VAL A 532 25.60 -5.26 8.97
CA VAL A 532 24.42 -5.75 8.26
C VAL A 532 23.25 -5.39 9.16
N ASP A 533 22.18 -4.80 8.65
CA ASP A 533 20.92 -4.63 9.39
C ASP A 533 20.49 -6.00 9.96
N ARG A 534 20.64 -6.17 11.27
CA ARG A 534 20.44 -7.43 12.00
C ARG A 534 19.02 -7.55 12.52
N LEU A 535 18.27 -6.46 12.49
CA LEU A 535 16.94 -6.36 13.07
C LEU A 535 15.98 -7.44 12.54
N PRO A 536 15.93 -7.75 11.21
CA PRO A 536 15.07 -8.83 10.72
C PRO A 536 15.43 -10.19 11.33
N GLY A 537 16.73 -10.51 11.41
CA GLY A 537 17.19 -11.77 12.00
C GLY A 537 16.91 -11.88 13.49
N ILE A 538 16.98 -10.76 14.23
CA ILE A 538 16.63 -10.71 15.66
C ILE A 538 15.12 -10.94 15.85
N LEU A 539 14.28 -10.29 15.03
CA LEU A 539 12.82 -10.48 15.05
C LEU A 539 12.43 -11.94 14.75
N GLU A 540 13.10 -12.58 13.79
CA GLU A 540 12.90 -14.00 13.46
C GLU A 540 13.21 -14.96 14.62
N THR A 541 14.10 -14.57 15.56
CA THR A 541 14.39 -15.42 16.74
C THR A 541 13.22 -15.52 17.72
N LYS A 542 12.31 -14.55 17.71
CA LYS A 542 11.14 -14.49 18.59
C LYS A 542 11.50 -14.69 20.06
N SER A 543 12.64 -14.14 20.49
CA SER A 543 13.11 -14.31 21.87
C SER A 543 12.06 -13.78 22.86
N PRO A 544 11.60 -14.62 23.80
CA PRO A 544 10.68 -14.17 24.84
C PRO A 544 11.38 -13.30 25.89
N GLN A 545 12.71 -13.30 25.92
CA GLN A 545 13.52 -12.60 26.91
C GLN A 545 14.10 -11.31 26.35
N PHE A 546 14.07 -10.26 27.18
CA PHE A 546 14.62 -8.94 26.87
C PHE A 546 15.21 -8.28 28.12
N GLU A 547 16.02 -7.24 27.96
CA GLU A 547 16.64 -6.53 29.08
C GLU A 547 15.90 -5.23 29.41
N VAL A 548 15.75 -4.95 30.70
CA VAL A 548 15.29 -3.65 31.22
C VAL A 548 16.44 -3.04 32.02
N GLY A 549 16.76 -1.78 31.74
CA GLY A 549 17.91 -1.09 32.34
C GLY A 549 19.17 -1.02 31.47
N ILE A 550 19.08 -1.34 30.17
CA ILE A 550 20.20 -1.34 29.20
C ILE A 550 21.02 -0.03 29.25
N ASP A 551 20.33 1.10 29.29
CA ASP A 551 20.89 2.46 29.33
C ASP A 551 20.86 3.07 30.75
N GLY A 552 20.57 2.24 31.76
CA GLY A 552 20.28 2.67 33.12
C GLY A 552 18.83 3.15 33.35
N SER A 553 18.00 3.25 32.31
CA SER A 553 16.57 3.52 32.46
C SER A 553 15.85 2.27 32.98
N CYS A 554 15.47 2.30 34.26
CA CYS A 554 14.68 1.25 34.89
C CYS A 554 13.18 1.50 34.65
N VAL A 555 12.81 1.67 33.36
CA VAL A 555 11.47 2.10 32.92
C VAL A 555 10.95 1.16 31.84
N ILE A 556 9.66 0.84 31.93
CA ILE A 556 8.91 0.10 30.91
C ILE A 556 7.81 1.01 30.38
N LEU A 557 7.68 1.09 29.06
CA LEU A 557 6.60 1.76 28.33
C LEU A 557 5.46 0.77 28.10
N ALA A 558 4.22 1.18 28.34
CA ALA A 558 3.03 0.38 28.03
C ALA A 558 1.99 1.24 27.30
N GLY A 559 1.61 0.87 26.08
CA GLY A 559 0.66 1.66 25.28
C GLY A 559 0.68 1.34 23.80
N GLU A 560 0.04 2.20 23.00
CA GLU A 560 0.00 2.07 21.53
C GLU A 560 1.20 2.75 20.86
N LEU A 561 2.35 2.09 20.97
CA LEU A 561 3.63 2.59 20.45
C LEU A 561 3.74 2.60 18.91
N ALA A 562 2.88 1.86 18.20
CA ALA A 562 2.89 1.82 16.73
C ALA A 562 2.36 3.11 16.08
N ILE A 563 1.53 3.87 16.79
CA ILE A 563 0.90 5.10 16.29
C ILE A 563 1.35 6.31 17.10
N HIS A 564 1.53 6.13 18.39
CA HIS A 564 1.86 7.20 19.30
C HIS A 564 3.32 7.12 19.74
N GLY A 565 4.03 8.25 19.64
CA GLY A 565 5.39 8.36 20.18
C GLY A 565 5.44 8.16 21.69
N ILE A 566 6.65 7.93 22.22
CA ILE A 566 6.89 7.51 23.62
C ILE A 566 6.43 8.50 24.69
N ASP A 567 6.24 9.77 24.32
CA ASP A 567 5.78 10.84 25.22
C ASP A 567 4.28 11.16 25.04
N SER A 568 3.55 10.32 24.30
CA SER A 568 2.11 10.46 24.12
C SER A 568 1.32 10.10 25.38
N TYR A 569 0.12 10.68 25.51
CA TYR A 569 -0.85 10.32 26.55
C TYR A 569 -1.34 8.87 26.44
N ALA A 570 -1.18 8.24 25.26
CA ALA A 570 -1.54 6.85 25.01
C ALA A 570 -0.45 5.85 25.46
N VAL A 571 0.63 6.34 26.08
CA VAL A 571 1.77 5.55 26.56
C VAL A 571 2.01 5.85 28.04
N GLU A 572 1.96 4.82 28.87
CA GLU A 572 2.29 4.91 30.30
C GLU A 572 3.77 4.56 30.53
N LYS A 573 4.48 5.40 31.30
CA LYS A 573 5.88 5.14 31.70
C LYS A 573 5.93 4.55 33.10
N ILE A 574 6.13 3.24 33.18
CA ILE A 574 6.19 2.49 34.44
C ILE A 574 7.61 2.57 35.02
N GLN A 575 7.76 3.41 36.04
CA GLN A 575 9.05 3.65 36.69
C GLN A 575 9.39 2.59 37.75
N ASN A 576 10.65 2.62 38.19
CA ASN A 576 11.16 1.78 39.28
C ASN A 576 11.09 0.28 38.99
N CYS A 577 11.24 -0.10 37.71
CA CYS A 577 11.36 -1.48 37.28
C CYS A 577 12.67 -2.09 37.79
N LYS A 578 12.66 -3.39 38.10
CA LYS A 578 13.86 -4.11 38.51
C LYS A 578 14.77 -4.31 37.30
N PRO A 579 16.05 -3.89 37.35
CA PRO A 579 16.96 -4.09 36.22
C PRO A 579 17.28 -5.58 36.03
N GLY A 580 17.51 -5.99 34.79
CA GLY A 580 17.89 -7.36 34.44
C GLY A 580 17.11 -7.93 33.27
N ILE A 581 17.03 -9.26 33.21
CA ILE A 581 16.34 -9.99 32.17
C ILE A 581 14.87 -10.17 32.52
N TRP A 582 14.02 -9.73 31.62
CA TRP A 582 12.57 -9.87 31.65
C TRP A 582 12.11 -10.87 30.61
N GLN A 583 10.96 -11.48 30.84
CA GLN A 583 10.28 -12.38 29.92
C GLN A 583 8.91 -11.81 29.60
N GLY A 584 8.59 -11.71 28.33
CA GLY A 584 7.27 -11.36 27.84
C GLY A 584 6.43 -12.57 27.48
N GLY A 585 5.11 -12.37 27.47
CA GLY A 585 4.14 -13.38 27.06
C GLY A 585 2.78 -12.78 26.74
N ARG A 586 1.91 -13.61 26.18
CA ARG A 586 0.51 -13.30 25.90
C ARG A 586 -0.37 -14.33 26.60
N SER A 587 -1.44 -13.87 27.26
CA SER A 587 -2.49 -14.76 27.76
C SER A 587 -3.69 -14.69 26.82
N VAL A 588 -4.31 -15.85 26.59
CA VAL A 588 -5.56 -15.99 25.81
C VAL A 588 -6.70 -16.44 26.74
N GLU A 589 -6.56 -16.22 28.05
CA GLU A 589 -7.61 -16.57 29.00
C GLU A 589 -8.92 -15.81 28.69
N GLU A 590 -10.00 -16.56 28.54
CA GLU A 590 -11.39 -16.04 28.51
C GLU A 590 -11.75 -15.07 27.37
N ASN A 591 -11.12 -15.18 26.19
CA ASN A 591 -11.34 -14.28 25.04
C ASN A 591 -11.03 -12.80 25.32
N LYS A 592 -10.30 -12.50 26.39
CA LYS A 592 -9.87 -11.13 26.69
C LYS A 592 -8.42 -10.94 26.29
N PHE A 593 -8.13 -9.78 25.73
CA PHE A 593 -6.76 -9.42 25.41
C PHE A 593 -5.94 -9.27 26.70
N ALA A 594 -4.80 -9.97 26.77
CA ALA A 594 -3.81 -9.74 27.80
C ALA A 594 -2.38 -10.02 27.31
N ILE A 595 -1.49 -9.05 27.52
CA ILE A 595 -0.04 -9.22 27.38
C ILE A 595 0.64 -8.91 28.71
N TRP A 596 1.78 -9.56 28.96
CA TRP A 596 2.50 -9.42 30.22
C TRP A 596 4.00 -9.49 30.02
N VAL A 597 4.74 -8.89 30.94
CA VAL A 597 6.17 -9.06 31.09
C VAL A 597 6.52 -9.25 32.57
N ARG A 598 7.51 -10.07 32.87
CA ARG A 598 7.97 -10.33 34.25
C ARG A 598 9.49 -10.39 34.33
N TRP A 599 10.05 -9.91 35.43
CA TRP A 599 11.47 -10.05 35.73
C TRP A 599 11.80 -11.52 36.04
N LEU A 600 12.84 -12.05 35.42
CA LEU A 600 13.33 -13.40 35.62
C LEU A 600 14.56 -13.45 36.52
N ARG A 601 15.59 -12.68 36.14
CA ARG A 601 16.91 -12.76 36.77
C ARG A 601 17.75 -11.51 36.49
N GLU A 602 18.81 -11.35 37.28
CA GLU A 602 19.88 -10.40 36.98
C GLU A 602 20.63 -10.83 35.71
N GLY A 603 21.12 -9.85 34.93
CA GLY A 603 21.89 -10.08 33.72
C GLY A 603 21.65 -9.00 32.66
N SER A 604 22.33 -9.14 31.52
CA SER A 604 22.19 -8.29 30.33
C SER A 604 22.12 -9.14 29.06
N ILE A 605 21.50 -8.60 28.00
CA ILE A 605 21.48 -9.22 26.68
C ILE A 605 22.39 -8.40 25.77
N ASP A 606 23.41 -9.05 25.23
CA ASP A 606 24.24 -8.46 24.20
C ASP A 606 23.50 -8.49 22.85
N LEU A 607 22.91 -7.36 22.43
CA LEU A 607 22.24 -7.25 21.13
C LEU A 607 23.20 -7.47 19.94
N SER A 608 24.52 -7.44 20.18
CA SER A 608 25.54 -7.71 19.17
C SER A 608 25.99 -9.18 19.11
N GLN A 609 25.53 -10.06 20.00
CA GLN A 609 25.89 -11.49 19.98
C GLN A 609 25.33 -12.23 18.75
N PRO A 610 25.91 -13.35 18.27
CA PRO A 610 25.35 -14.13 17.17
C PRO A 610 23.86 -14.48 17.33
N LEU A 611 23.07 -14.48 16.23
CA LEU A 611 21.61 -14.73 16.26
C LEU A 611 21.22 -16.06 16.92
N GLU A 612 22.05 -17.09 16.74
CA GLU A 612 21.90 -18.41 17.36
C GLU A 612 21.88 -18.37 18.90
N ASN A 613 22.47 -17.33 19.52
CA ASN A 613 22.50 -17.17 20.97
C ASN A 613 21.24 -16.48 21.54
N PHE A 614 20.32 -15.99 20.70
CA PHE A 614 19.03 -15.45 21.16
C PHE A 614 17.97 -16.54 21.36
N VAL A 615 18.19 -17.74 20.81
CA VAL A 615 17.27 -18.86 20.96
C VAL A 615 17.31 -19.35 22.40
N THR A 616 16.35 -18.89 23.20
CA THR A 616 16.20 -19.34 24.58
C THR A 616 15.06 -20.33 24.65
N GLU A 617 15.35 -21.57 25.08
CA GLU A 617 14.29 -22.54 25.37
C GLU A 617 13.36 -21.94 26.44
N LEU A 618 12.06 -21.88 26.15
CA LEU A 618 11.05 -21.51 27.13
C LEU A 618 11.10 -22.53 28.27
N GLU A 619 11.54 -22.11 29.45
CA GLU A 619 11.22 -22.86 30.66
C GLU A 619 9.70 -22.84 30.81
N ASP A 620 9.12 -24.03 30.78
CA ASP A 620 7.68 -24.35 30.81
C ASP A 620 6.84 -23.29 31.56
N ASP A 621 5.78 -22.81 30.91
CA ASP A 621 4.88 -21.68 31.27
C ASP A 621 4.15 -21.81 32.64
N THR A 622 4.55 -22.76 33.49
CA THR A 622 3.82 -23.20 34.68
C THR A 622 4.27 -22.57 35.99
N ILE A 623 5.23 -21.64 36.00
CA ILE A 623 5.47 -20.82 37.21
C ILE A 623 4.44 -19.69 37.22
N VAL A 624 3.24 -20.02 37.67
CA VAL A 624 2.20 -19.06 38.10
C VAL A 624 2.71 -18.41 39.38
N ALA A 625 3.65 -17.49 39.26
CA ALA A 625 3.98 -16.59 40.35
C ALA A 625 2.69 -15.80 40.67
N THR A 626 2.12 -16.07 41.84
CA THR A 626 0.93 -15.35 42.31
C THR A 626 1.36 -13.94 42.70
N PHE A 627 1.19 -13.00 41.76
CA PHE A 627 1.44 -11.59 41.99
C PHE A 627 0.22 -10.89 42.59
N THR A 628 0.47 -9.95 43.51
CA THR A 628 -0.54 -8.96 43.92
C THR A 628 -0.49 -7.80 42.93
N TRP A 629 -1.46 -7.76 42.02
CA TRP A 629 -1.53 -6.74 40.97
C TRP A 629 -2.15 -5.43 41.48
N THR A 630 -1.50 -4.31 41.15
CA THR A 630 -2.01 -2.96 41.41
C THR A 630 -2.24 -2.26 40.07
N ARG A 631 -3.43 -1.73 39.84
CA ARG A 631 -3.71 -0.92 38.63
C ARG A 631 -2.99 0.42 38.77
N VAL A 632 -2.20 0.78 37.76
CA VAL A 632 -1.42 2.03 37.75
C VAL A 632 -1.92 3.03 36.71
N ALA A 633 -2.48 2.56 35.60
CA ALA A 633 -2.95 3.43 34.52
C ALA A 633 -4.10 2.80 33.73
N ASN A 634 -4.64 3.58 32.81
CA ASN A 634 -5.52 3.14 31.73
C ASN A 634 -5.07 3.88 30.46
N VAL A 635 -4.73 3.11 29.42
CA VAL A 635 -4.20 3.63 28.17
C VAL A 635 -5.23 3.43 27.06
N SER A 636 -5.40 4.43 26.20
CA SER A 636 -6.30 4.35 25.04
C SER A 636 -5.57 3.76 23.85
N VAL A 637 -6.22 2.86 23.13
CA VAL A 637 -5.75 2.27 21.87
C VAL A 637 -6.76 2.63 20.78
N ASP A 638 -6.28 3.23 19.70
CA ASP A 638 -7.06 3.72 18.55
C ASP A 638 -6.69 3.00 17.23
N GLY A 639 -5.57 2.28 17.20
CA GLY A 639 -5.08 1.52 16.03
C GLY A 639 -5.08 0.02 16.17
N GLY A 640 -5.59 -0.50 17.29
CA GLY A 640 -5.69 -1.92 17.58
C GLY A 640 -4.37 -2.59 17.97
N THR A 641 -3.34 -1.85 18.36
CA THR A 641 -2.06 -2.43 18.81
C THR A 641 -1.73 -2.03 20.24
N MET A 642 -1.21 -2.98 21.02
CA MET A 642 -0.77 -2.73 22.38
C MET A 642 0.61 -3.32 22.59
N THR A 643 1.51 -2.51 23.15
CA THR A 643 2.93 -2.84 23.30
C THR A 643 3.39 -2.60 24.73
N ILE A 644 4.18 -3.53 25.27
CA ILE A 644 5.01 -3.33 26.46
C ILE A 644 6.47 -3.36 26.01
N LEU A 645 7.22 -2.27 26.19
CA LEU A 645 8.59 -2.10 25.69
C LEU A 645 9.51 -1.52 26.76
N ALA A 646 10.74 -2.02 26.91
CA ALA A 646 11.76 -1.40 27.75
C ALA A 646 12.19 -0.04 27.17
N GLU A 647 12.16 1.03 27.96
CA GLU A 647 12.54 2.39 27.49
C GLU A 647 13.99 2.44 27.00
N GLY A 648 14.88 1.61 27.54
CA GLY A 648 16.27 1.53 27.08
C GLY A 648 16.45 1.16 25.59
N MET A 649 15.43 0.57 24.95
CA MET A 649 15.42 0.32 23.50
C MET A 649 15.30 1.59 22.66
N THR A 650 14.96 2.73 23.26
CA THR A 650 14.89 4.02 22.58
C THR A 650 16.23 4.74 22.61
N SER A 651 17.26 4.17 23.26
CA SER A 651 18.60 4.74 23.29
C SER A 651 19.28 4.58 21.92
N PRO A 652 20.09 5.56 21.48
CA PRO A 652 20.82 5.47 20.22
C PRO A 652 21.67 4.19 20.13
N ASP A 653 22.32 3.78 21.23
CA ASP A 653 23.15 2.58 21.26
C ASP A 653 22.32 1.29 21.05
N ALA A 654 21.11 1.22 21.61
CA ALA A 654 20.21 0.08 21.44
C ALA A 654 19.53 0.03 20.07
N ILE A 655 19.44 1.17 19.37
CA ILE A 655 18.97 1.23 17.98
C ILE A 655 20.10 0.88 17.03
N PHE A 656 21.29 1.45 17.24
CA PHE A 656 22.47 1.22 16.42
C PHE A 656 22.90 -0.26 16.44
N ALA A 657 22.88 -0.92 17.59
CA ALA A 657 23.30 -2.32 17.69
C ALA A 657 22.57 -3.28 16.72
N PRO A 658 21.23 -3.22 16.57
CA PRO A 658 20.50 -4.01 15.59
C PRO A 658 20.47 -3.41 14.17
N THR A 659 20.43 -2.09 14.00
CA THR A 659 20.22 -1.46 12.67
C THR A 659 21.50 -1.02 11.96
N GLY A 660 22.57 -0.78 12.71
CA GLY A 660 23.80 -0.14 12.22
C GLY A 660 23.64 1.34 11.83
N ASP A 661 22.52 1.97 12.20
CA ASP A 661 22.20 3.36 11.84
C ASP A 661 22.48 4.33 13.02
N ASP A 662 23.44 5.22 12.83
CA ASP A 662 23.86 6.22 13.82
C ASP A 662 22.88 7.41 13.94
N ASP A 663 22.02 7.62 12.93
CA ASP A 663 21.05 8.74 12.86
C ASP A 663 19.62 8.30 13.25
N GLY A 664 19.49 7.14 13.90
CA GLY A 664 18.24 6.39 14.10
C GLY A 664 17.03 7.23 14.52
N ASP A 665 16.03 7.27 13.62
CA ASP A 665 14.69 7.76 13.92
C ASP A 665 14.03 6.86 14.96
N VAL A 666 14.08 7.28 16.23
CA VAL A 666 13.55 6.54 17.38
C VAL A 666 12.07 6.19 17.18
N ASP A 667 11.27 7.13 16.70
CA ASP A 667 9.84 6.90 16.48
C ASP A 667 9.62 5.91 15.33
N GLY A 668 10.41 6.03 14.25
CA GLY A 668 10.40 5.09 13.13
C GLY A 668 10.78 3.66 13.54
N PHE A 669 11.82 3.51 14.36
CA PHE A 669 12.28 2.22 14.87
C PHE A 669 11.24 1.56 15.78
N ILE A 670 10.70 2.31 16.75
CA ILE A 670 9.66 1.82 17.68
C ILE A 670 8.41 1.41 16.92
N ASN A 671 7.97 2.23 15.96
CA ASN A 671 6.81 1.93 15.13
C ASN A 671 7.03 0.61 14.37
N TYR A 672 8.19 0.45 13.74
CA TYR A 672 8.54 -0.76 13.00
C TYR A 672 8.50 -2.02 13.87
N ILE A 673 9.16 -2.02 15.04
CA ILE A 673 9.18 -3.22 15.90
C ILE A 673 7.81 -3.51 16.51
N ALA A 674 7.05 -2.48 16.91
CA ALA A 674 5.72 -2.64 17.49
C ALA A 674 4.72 -3.22 16.48
N LEU A 675 4.70 -2.70 15.25
CA LEU A 675 3.86 -3.24 14.17
C LEU A 675 4.25 -4.68 13.84
N HIS A 676 5.54 -4.98 13.76
CA HIS A 676 6.00 -6.33 13.45
C HIS A 676 5.51 -7.36 14.49
N GLY A 677 5.63 -7.05 15.79
CA GLY A 677 5.10 -7.93 16.83
C GLY A 677 3.58 -8.09 16.78
N ALA A 678 2.84 -7.02 16.45
CA ALA A 678 1.38 -7.07 16.40
C ALA A 678 0.82 -7.80 15.17
N GLU A 679 1.49 -7.72 14.02
CA GLU A 679 1.06 -8.32 12.75
C GLU A 679 1.52 -9.78 12.59
N GLU A 680 2.61 -10.18 13.24
CA GLU A 680 3.10 -11.55 13.21
C GLU A 680 2.59 -12.39 14.39
N ASP A 681 2.40 -13.70 14.18
CA ASP A 681 2.01 -14.65 15.23
C ASP A 681 3.03 -14.76 16.40
N SER A 682 4.14 -14.02 16.37
CA SER A 682 5.21 -14.09 17.37
C SER A 682 4.98 -13.25 18.61
N PHE A 683 4.29 -12.10 18.53
CA PHE A 683 4.09 -11.08 19.57
C PHE A 683 5.33 -10.63 20.38
N HIS A 684 6.48 -11.25 20.20
CA HIS A 684 7.75 -10.95 20.83
C HIS A 684 8.54 -9.98 19.95
N ILE A 685 9.05 -8.92 20.56
CA ILE A 685 9.82 -7.89 19.87
C ILE A 685 11.11 -7.61 20.66
N PRO A 686 12.16 -7.06 20.04
CA PRO A 686 13.35 -6.59 20.75
C PRO A 686 12.93 -5.63 21.88
N GLY A 687 13.27 -5.98 23.12
CA GLY A 687 12.93 -5.16 24.29
C GLY A 687 11.53 -5.33 24.83
N GLY A 688 10.70 -6.25 24.33
CA GLY A 688 9.32 -6.33 24.82
C GLY A 688 8.38 -7.28 24.10
N VAL A 689 7.10 -6.95 24.17
CA VAL A 689 6.00 -7.65 23.50
C VAL A 689 5.05 -6.66 22.86
N SER A 690 4.55 -6.98 21.66
CA SER A 690 3.48 -6.24 21.00
C SER A 690 2.46 -7.20 20.43
N SER A 691 1.18 -6.90 20.57
CA SER A 691 0.11 -7.76 20.07
C SER A 691 -1.06 -6.94 19.57
N TYR A 692 -1.76 -7.48 18.57
CA TYR A 692 -3.05 -6.98 18.14
C TYR A 692 -4.08 -7.15 19.27
N THR A 693 -4.81 -6.08 19.60
CA THR A 693 -5.82 -6.05 20.68
C THR A 693 -7.17 -6.59 20.26
N GLY A 694 -7.46 -6.67 18.96
CA GLY A 694 -8.79 -6.99 18.44
C GLY A 694 -9.70 -5.78 18.22
N GLY A 695 -9.28 -4.56 18.61
CA GLY A 695 -10.04 -3.33 18.42
C GLY A 695 -9.57 -2.16 19.30
N ASP A 696 -10.31 -1.05 19.20
CA ASP A 696 -10.03 0.19 19.93
C ASP A 696 -10.66 0.13 21.33
N GLY A 697 -10.03 0.79 22.31
CA GLY A 697 -10.54 0.79 23.68
C GLY A 697 -9.56 1.29 24.73
N GLY A 698 -10.03 1.31 25.97
CA GLY A 698 -9.19 1.61 27.14
C GLY A 698 -8.69 0.33 27.78
N PHE A 699 -7.39 0.20 27.96
CA PHE A 699 -6.74 -0.98 28.52
C PHE A 699 -6.12 -0.65 29.87
N ASP A 700 -6.40 -1.48 30.87
CA ASP A 700 -5.88 -1.29 32.22
C ASP A 700 -4.45 -1.83 32.33
N VAL A 701 -3.54 -0.98 32.82
CA VAL A 701 -2.14 -1.33 33.06
C VAL A 701 -1.98 -1.66 34.54
N TYR A 702 -1.44 -2.83 34.84
CA TYR A 702 -1.18 -3.29 36.19
C TYR A 702 0.30 -3.58 36.40
N THR A 703 0.76 -3.37 37.62
CA THR A 703 2.11 -3.73 38.06
C THR A 703 2.07 -4.64 39.28
N ALA A 704 3.14 -5.39 39.47
CA ALA A 704 3.44 -6.08 40.72
C ALA A 704 4.85 -5.73 41.18
N SER A 705 5.01 -5.49 42.48
CA SER A 705 6.30 -5.13 43.07
C SER A 705 6.81 -6.21 44.02
N ASP A 706 8.14 -6.33 44.13
CA ASP A 706 8.78 -7.15 45.14
C ASP A 706 8.81 -6.47 46.52
N SER A 707 9.43 -7.12 47.51
CA SER A 707 9.55 -6.61 48.88
C SER A 707 10.33 -5.31 49.00
N ASP A 708 11.17 -4.99 48.00
CA ASP A 708 11.97 -3.76 47.96
C ASP A 708 11.23 -2.63 47.22
N GLY A 709 9.97 -2.88 46.82
CA GLY A 709 9.13 -1.95 46.09
C GLY A 709 9.51 -1.81 44.62
N LYS A 710 10.38 -2.66 44.07
CA LYS A 710 10.75 -2.66 42.65
C LYS A 710 9.68 -3.36 41.84
N VAL A 711 9.28 -2.79 40.71
CA VAL A 711 8.33 -3.43 39.80
C VAL A 711 9.01 -4.64 39.15
N VAL A 712 8.40 -5.80 39.31
CA VAL A 712 8.90 -7.11 38.82
C VAL A 712 7.93 -7.78 37.84
N ALA A 713 6.74 -7.23 37.64
CA ALA A 713 5.84 -7.65 36.58
C ALA A 713 4.96 -6.50 36.12
N VAL A 714 4.64 -6.48 34.83
CA VAL A 714 3.69 -5.57 34.19
C VAL A 714 2.72 -6.41 33.37
N LYS A 715 1.44 -6.07 33.41
CA LYS A 715 0.45 -6.63 32.49
C LYS A 715 -0.49 -5.55 31.98
N VAL A 716 -0.95 -5.75 30.75
CA VAL A 716 -2.00 -4.94 30.13
C VAL A 716 -3.16 -5.86 29.79
N THR A 717 -4.37 -5.47 30.16
CA THR A 717 -5.60 -6.22 29.89
C THR A 717 -6.71 -5.28 29.45
N GLU A 718 -7.63 -5.81 28.65
CA GLU A 718 -8.93 -5.18 28.35
C GLU A 718 -9.79 -5.03 29.62
#